data_AF-A0A8B8D2D7-F1
#
_entry.id   AF-A0A8B8D2D7-F1
#
_cell.length_a   1.000
_cell.length_b   1.000
_cell.length_c   1.000
_cell.angle_alpha   90.00
_cell.angle_beta   90.00
_cell.angle_gamma   90.00
#
_symmetry.space_group_name_H-M   'P 1'
#
loop_
_entity.id
_entity.type
_entity.pdbx_description
1 polymer ?
#
loop_
_entity_poly.entity_id
_entity_poly.type
_entity_poly.pdbx_seq_one_letter_code
_entity_poly.pdbx_strand_id
1 'polypeptide(L)'
;MTYTSKEIKITKTRENSGRYYCSASNSGGQSYAQSSNVANITIRYGARNVSIDFIHNGNLWEGSGNITIRCNADCYPPCDRYLIYHNNSPKYMFKETSIVKARKNSGQYHCSASNSLKPGYVRSSNKADITIKYPPGVVSITPDKNTFYCKKDGKPYADVLCKADCLPQCSYKWEREIYAGYKSLFTTGNSLFATKNISSRWPRSRYRYRCIASNDNHYLYSKWITVEIKDGPEHITITSSGTPIENRPFNLTCSANCLHGCTSYRWYFNSTWLNNQTLKFHRLSKTENGEYICYIKDYFGTTAKSYSLNVQCSLCIISFSNVSDDKGFKIGDHLEISVNFIANPKANVSWTFIQWNDHRPRVVKVEQNQENSTTLWIQSLDMKEYGIYQLELVNRFGKETKAFYVQGPPHAPFGLNVSCSGGSAIVTWRSGFSGGTQLKFLISYTANLTSWKIHHPRLKNVSIFNQSLSTRVHDLPLDSYVFCVRAENEFGSATSSNVTVICTGLSPVIGNDSDILRRIYIYGSVGCGLFLVLLFIAVLIIIFRSRKTRKKRMKANRNRKGFSEPKEEDNELELVNNVSYISADDLDDKEESPNVETHKNLQTVNDSVYSFVKNDNGNKGNSRQVYSFVKRDNDNAEGNSRQVYSFVKRDNHNAEGNSHQVYSFVKTDHDSAGSSSRQMFSFVNKDNDNAEGNARQVYSFVKKDSDSAVDSQNRVYSFVKKDKDDVDDIACPVFSFVNKDNDNAEREGNSRQVYSFVKKDSDSAVDSQSRVYSFVKKDKDNVDDVACPVFSFVNKDKDNTRGGVYSFVKKDNDSAVDK
;
A
#
# COMPACT_ATOMS: atom_id res chain seq x y z
N MET A 1 -49.26 2.41 131.62
CA MET A 1 -50.31 2.14 130.61
C MET A 1 -49.69 1.29 129.51
N THR A 2 -50.38 0.25 129.03
CA THR A 2 -49.92 -0.60 127.92
C THR A 2 -50.48 -0.07 126.60
N TYR A 3 -49.58 0.40 125.72
CA TYR A 3 -49.95 0.82 124.37
C TYR A 3 -50.00 -0.40 123.43
N THR A 4 -51.06 -0.52 122.62
CA THR A 4 -51.20 -1.55 121.59
C THR A 4 -51.10 -0.94 120.20
N SER A 5 -50.20 -1.46 119.37
CA SER A 5 -49.97 -1.01 117.99
C SER A 5 -50.59 -1.98 116.98
N LYS A 6 -51.23 -1.44 115.93
CA LYS A 6 -51.62 -2.19 114.72
C LYS A 6 -51.02 -1.54 113.48
N GLU A 7 -50.62 -2.36 112.52
CA GLU A 7 -50.08 -1.95 111.22
C GLU A 7 -51.04 -2.36 110.10
N ILE A 8 -51.16 -1.56 109.04
CA ILE A 8 -51.87 -1.92 107.80
C ILE A 8 -50.86 -2.04 106.66
N LYS A 9 -50.86 -3.18 105.96
CA LYS A 9 -49.98 -3.45 104.82
C LYS A 9 -50.76 -3.27 103.52
N ILE A 10 -50.33 -2.32 102.70
CA ILE A 10 -51.04 -1.88 101.49
C ILE A 10 -50.28 -2.33 100.24
N THR A 11 -50.95 -3.09 99.38
CA THR A 11 -50.42 -3.51 98.07
C THR A 11 -50.27 -2.31 97.14
N LYS A 12 -49.18 -2.24 96.37
CA LYS A 12 -48.80 -1.08 95.54
C LYS A 12 -49.59 -1.01 94.20
N THR A 13 -50.91 -1.13 94.24
CA THR A 13 -51.85 -0.99 93.11
C THR A 13 -52.47 0.42 93.05
N ARG A 14 -52.84 0.90 91.86
CA ARG A 14 -53.34 2.29 91.66
C ARG A 14 -54.53 2.63 92.59
N GLU A 15 -55.48 1.71 92.72
CA GLU A 15 -56.70 1.87 93.52
C GLU A 15 -56.42 2.18 95.01
N ASN A 16 -55.28 1.74 95.55
CA ASN A 16 -54.88 2.03 96.92
C ASN A 16 -54.26 3.44 97.11
N SER A 17 -54.36 4.33 96.12
CA SER A 17 -54.00 5.74 96.27
C SER A 17 -55.19 6.51 96.86
N GLY A 18 -55.02 7.10 98.04
CA GLY A 18 -56.12 7.72 98.76
C GLY A 18 -55.71 8.39 100.08
N ARG A 19 -56.72 8.87 100.81
CA ARG A 19 -56.58 9.50 102.13
C ARG A 19 -56.87 8.46 103.21
N TYR A 20 -55.86 8.08 103.97
CA TYR A 20 -55.98 7.10 105.05
C TYR A 20 -55.92 7.80 106.41
N TYR A 21 -56.83 7.45 107.31
CA TYR A 21 -56.84 7.91 108.70
C TYR A 21 -56.96 6.69 109.61
N CYS A 22 -56.38 6.77 110.81
CA CYS A 22 -56.59 5.75 111.83
C CYS A 22 -57.91 6.04 112.56
N SER A 23 -58.59 4.99 113.00
CA SER A 23 -59.85 5.08 113.75
C SER A 23 -59.80 4.04 114.87
N ALA A 24 -59.83 4.47 116.12
CA ALA A 24 -59.62 3.63 117.29
C ALA A 24 -60.79 3.75 118.27
N SER A 25 -61.15 2.63 118.90
CA SER A 25 -62.16 2.54 119.95
C SER A 25 -61.72 1.55 121.02
N ASN A 26 -62.34 1.64 122.20
CA ASN A 26 -62.14 0.69 123.30
C ASN A 26 -63.51 0.25 123.85
N SER A 27 -63.53 -0.74 124.74
CA SER A 27 -64.76 -1.28 125.33
C SER A 27 -65.53 -0.31 126.24
N GLY A 28 -65.00 0.88 126.53
CA GLY A 28 -65.66 1.92 127.31
C GLY A 28 -66.32 3.03 126.47
N GLY A 29 -66.18 3.03 125.14
CA GLY A 29 -66.67 4.09 124.27
C GLY A 29 -67.51 3.57 123.10
N GLN A 30 -68.72 4.12 122.93
CA GLN A 30 -69.62 3.80 121.81
C GLN A 30 -69.27 4.52 120.48
N SER A 31 -68.18 5.30 120.44
CA SER A 31 -67.73 6.01 119.24
C SER A 31 -66.24 5.78 118.98
N TYR A 32 -65.81 5.97 117.73
CA TYR A 32 -64.41 5.87 117.34
C TYR A 32 -63.73 7.24 117.38
N ALA A 33 -62.56 7.31 118.00
CA ALA A 33 -61.66 8.45 117.87
C ALA A 33 -60.85 8.33 116.57
N GLN A 34 -60.99 9.30 115.67
CA GLN A 34 -60.20 9.37 114.44
C GLN A 34 -58.89 10.13 114.65
N SER A 35 -57.84 9.77 113.92
CA SER A 35 -56.56 10.48 113.95
C SER A 35 -56.67 11.86 113.29
N SER A 36 -56.19 12.90 113.99
CA SER A 36 -56.17 14.28 113.47
C SER A 36 -55.22 14.44 112.28
N ASN A 37 -54.17 13.61 112.19
CA ASN A 37 -53.34 13.46 111.01
C ASN A 37 -53.94 12.46 110.01
N VAL A 38 -53.86 12.79 108.72
CA VAL A 38 -54.31 11.96 107.60
C VAL A 38 -53.12 11.62 106.70
N ALA A 39 -52.87 10.33 106.48
CA ALA A 39 -51.84 9.83 105.59
C ALA A 39 -52.36 9.81 104.14
N ASN A 40 -51.93 10.78 103.33
CA ASN A 40 -52.23 10.80 101.89
C ASN A 40 -51.23 9.88 101.16
N ILE A 41 -51.67 8.67 100.80
CA ILE A 41 -50.85 7.70 100.07
C ILE A 41 -51.07 7.89 98.57
N THR A 42 -50.00 8.09 97.80
CA THR A 42 -50.08 8.30 96.36
C THR A 42 -49.11 7.39 95.62
N ILE A 43 -49.63 6.40 94.90
CA ILE A 43 -48.83 5.35 94.28
C ILE A 43 -48.34 5.83 92.92
N ARG A 44 -47.05 6.18 92.85
CA ARG A 44 -46.36 6.67 91.65
C ARG A 44 -45.96 5.51 90.74
N TYR A 45 -46.12 5.68 89.42
CA TYR A 45 -45.81 4.67 88.40
C TYR A 45 -45.18 5.30 87.15
N GLY A 46 -44.39 4.50 86.43
CA GLY A 46 -43.80 4.85 85.13
C GLY A 46 -44.77 4.65 83.97
N ALA A 47 -44.32 4.94 82.75
CA ALA A 47 -45.15 4.89 81.54
C ALA A 47 -45.85 3.54 81.34
N ARG A 48 -47.16 3.58 81.05
CA ARG A 48 -47.98 2.47 80.58
C ARG A 48 -48.93 2.92 79.47
N ASN A 49 -49.58 1.96 78.81
CA ASN A 49 -50.54 2.17 77.72
C ASN A 49 -49.99 3.13 76.64
N VAL A 50 -48.70 2.98 76.32
CA VAL A 50 -48.03 3.84 75.34
C VAL A 50 -48.58 3.52 73.96
N SER A 51 -49.01 4.55 73.23
CA SER A 51 -49.52 4.44 71.86
C SER A 51 -49.07 5.63 71.01
N ILE A 52 -49.06 5.44 69.70
CA ILE A 52 -48.78 6.51 68.74
C ILE A 52 -50.02 6.77 67.88
N ASP A 53 -50.39 8.02 67.70
CA ASP A 53 -51.43 8.46 66.77
C ASP A 53 -50.93 9.60 65.88
N PHE A 54 -51.63 9.83 64.76
CA PHE A 54 -51.33 10.95 63.87
C PHE A 54 -52.60 11.58 63.34
N ILE A 55 -52.57 12.91 63.17
CA ILE A 55 -53.68 13.73 62.72
C ILE A 55 -53.21 14.52 61.50
N HIS A 56 -54.03 14.55 60.44
CA HIS A 56 -53.79 15.38 59.26
C HIS A 56 -55.09 16.03 58.79
N ASN A 57 -55.00 17.29 58.37
CA ASN A 57 -56.11 17.96 57.70
C ASN A 57 -56.05 17.64 56.20
N GLY A 58 -57.20 17.33 55.61
CA GLY A 58 -57.32 16.97 54.20
C GLY A 58 -56.54 15.69 53.84
N ASN A 59 -56.09 15.61 52.58
CA ASN A 59 -55.45 14.42 52.02
C ASN A 59 -53.95 14.30 52.38
N LEU A 60 -53.37 13.10 52.25
CA LEU A 60 -51.93 12.85 52.48
C LEU A 60 -51.10 13.07 51.21
N TRP A 61 -51.13 14.30 50.66
CA TRP A 61 -50.32 14.67 49.49
C TRP A 61 -49.14 15.55 49.85
N GLU A 62 -48.04 15.37 49.12
CA GLU A 62 -46.86 16.21 49.23
C GLU A 62 -47.21 17.70 49.02
N GLY A 63 -46.78 18.54 49.96
CA GLY A 63 -47.08 19.98 49.98
C GLY A 63 -48.45 20.38 50.55
N SER A 64 -49.40 19.47 50.82
CA SER A 64 -50.75 19.85 51.30
C SER A 64 -50.82 20.18 52.81
N GLY A 65 -49.78 20.84 53.34
CA GLY A 65 -49.62 21.18 54.76
C GLY A 65 -48.87 20.13 55.57
N ASN A 66 -49.27 19.98 56.84
CA ASN A 66 -48.55 19.15 57.83
C ASN A 66 -49.36 17.93 58.29
N ILE A 67 -48.65 17.01 58.95
CA ILE A 67 -49.19 15.90 59.76
C ILE A 67 -48.66 16.11 61.18
N THR A 68 -49.52 16.04 62.18
CA THR A 68 -49.11 16.05 63.59
C THR A 68 -49.04 14.61 64.09
N ILE A 69 -47.88 14.20 64.61
CA ILE A 69 -47.63 12.87 65.18
C ILE A 69 -47.53 13.02 66.70
N ARG A 70 -48.26 12.19 67.43
CA ARG A 70 -48.41 12.29 68.89
C ARG A 70 -48.17 10.93 69.56
N CYS A 71 -47.46 10.98 70.68
CA CYS A 71 -47.22 9.86 71.57
C CYS A 71 -48.07 10.01 72.84
N ASN A 72 -49.00 9.09 73.06
CA ASN A 72 -49.80 9.04 74.27
C ASN A 72 -49.19 8.03 75.24
N ALA A 73 -49.21 8.35 76.52
CA ALA A 73 -48.71 7.50 77.59
C ALA A 73 -49.34 7.93 78.93
N ASP A 74 -49.58 6.96 79.80
CA ASP A 74 -50.11 7.16 81.15
C ASP A 74 -48.97 7.01 82.17
N CYS A 75 -48.69 8.06 82.94
CA CYS A 75 -47.63 8.14 83.96
C CYS A 75 -48.13 8.92 85.18
N TYR A 76 -47.65 8.57 86.39
CA TYR A 76 -47.79 9.44 87.56
C TYR A 76 -46.49 9.47 88.40
N PRO A 77 -45.77 10.60 88.51
CA PRO A 77 -46.03 11.90 87.89
C PRO A 77 -46.02 11.82 86.35
N PRO A 78 -46.54 12.85 85.63
CA PRO A 78 -46.63 12.86 84.18
C PRO A 78 -45.31 12.50 83.48
N CYS A 79 -45.41 11.96 82.26
CA CYS A 79 -44.24 11.59 81.48
C CYS A 79 -43.49 12.85 81.04
N ASP A 80 -42.20 12.91 81.35
CA ASP A 80 -41.31 14.06 81.08
C ASP A 80 -40.34 13.80 79.92
N ARG A 81 -40.18 12.53 79.51
CA ARG A 81 -39.33 12.11 78.40
C ARG A 81 -40.11 11.30 77.38
N TYR A 82 -40.03 11.72 76.12
CA TYR A 82 -40.64 11.08 74.97
C TYR A 82 -39.62 10.93 73.86
N LEU A 83 -39.70 9.82 73.12
CA LEU A 83 -38.89 9.57 71.92
C LEU A 83 -39.82 9.08 70.80
N ILE A 84 -39.88 9.80 69.68
CA ILE A 84 -40.58 9.39 68.46
C ILE A 84 -39.54 8.91 67.45
N TYR A 85 -39.74 7.70 66.95
CA TYR A 85 -38.88 7.02 65.99
C TYR A 85 -39.51 7.04 64.60
N HIS A 86 -38.69 7.25 63.57
CA HIS A 86 -39.04 7.13 62.15
C HIS A 86 -38.15 6.05 61.55
N ASN A 87 -38.74 4.99 60.97
CA ASN A 87 -38.02 3.85 60.41
C ASN A 87 -36.97 3.27 61.40
N ASN A 88 -37.39 3.08 62.67
CA ASN A 88 -36.58 2.64 63.81
C ASN A 88 -35.46 3.61 64.28
N SER A 89 -35.24 4.75 63.62
CA SER A 89 -34.29 5.77 64.07
C SER A 89 -34.99 6.81 64.96
N PRO A 90 -34.49 7.12 66.17
CA PRO A 90 -35.06 8.19 67.01
C PRO A 90 -34.89 9.54 66.31
N LYS A 91 -35.97 10.32 66.17
CA LYS A 91 -36.01 11.54 65.33
C LYS A 91 -36.55 12.77 66.04
N TYR A 92 -37.41 12.61 67.04
CA TYR A 92 -37.97 13.73 67.83
C TYR A 92 -38.04 13.37 69.32
N MET A 93 -37.78 14.34 70.21
CA MET A 93 -37.73 14.15 71.66
C MET A 93 -38.92 14.80 72.40
N PHE A 94 -40.06 14.89 71.73
CA PHE A 94 -41.26 15.59 72.20
C PHE A 94 -42.46 14.64 72.24
N LYS A 95 -43.46 14.96 73.07
CA LYS A 95 -44.74 14.23 73.12
C LYS A 95 -45.48 14.29 71.77
N GLU A 96 -45.39 15.43 71.09
CA GLU A 96 -46.11 15.72 69.86
C GLU A 96 -45.20 16.55 68.94
N THR A 97 -45.30 16.33 67.63
CA THR A 97 -44.46 16.98 66.62
C THR A 97 -45.25 17.18 65.32
N SER A 98 -45.08 18.33 64.65
CA SER A 98 -45.72 18.61 63.37
C SER A 98 -44.68 18.49 62.25
N ILE A 99 -44.92 17.58 61.31
CA ILE A 99 -44.05 17.33 60.16
C ILE A 99 -44.71 17.80 58.87
N VAL A 100 -43.93 18.39 57.97
CA VAL A 100 -44.41 18.70 56.61
C VAL A 100 -44.75 17.42 55.85
N LYS A 101 -45.85 17.44 55.07
CA LYS A 101 -46.17 16.39 54.09
C LYS A 101 -45.14 16.44 52.96
N ALA A 102 -44.09 15.64 53.07
CA ALA A 102 -43.05 15.46 52.06
C ALA A 102 -42.67 13.97 52.01
N ARG A 103 -42.39 13.41 50.82
CA ARG A 103 -42.18 11.97 50.61
C ARG A 103 -41.05 11.38 51.46
N LYS A 104 -40.05 12.19 51.82
CA LYS A 104 -38.96 11.84 52.77
C LYS A 104 -39.42 11.56 54.21
N ASN A 105 -40.64 11.95 54.57
CA ASN A 105 -41.25 11.70 55.87
C ASN A 105 -42.23 10.50 55.84
N SER A 106 -42.43 9.86 54.70
CA SER A 106 -43.15 8.58 54.64
C SER A 106 -42.40 7.48 55.39
N GLY A 107 -43.13 6.46 55.87
CA GLY A 107 -42.57 5.30 56.55
C GLY A 107 -43.22 5.02 57.90
N GLN A 108 -42.57 4.17 58.68
CA GLN A 108 -43.10 3.60 59.91
C GLN A 108 -42.70 4.43 61.13
N TYR A 109 -43.70 4.92 61.87
CA TYR A 109 -43.51 5.64 63.12
C TYR A 109 -43.94 4.80 64.32
N HIS A 110 -43.22 4.96 65.43
CA HIS A 110 -43.59 4.48 66.75
C HIS A 110 -42.93 5.37 67.81
N CYS A 111 -43.34 5.27 69.07
CA CYS A 111 -42.76 6.09 70.12
C CYS A 111 -42.38 5.28 71.36
N SER A 112 -41.73 5.95 72.32
CA SER A 112 -41.51 5.45 73.67
C SER A 112 -41.62 6.60 74.68
N ALA A 113 -42.09 6.32 75.89
CA ALA A 113 -42.25 7.30 76.96
C ALA A 113 -41.62 6.85 78.28
N SER A 114 -41.21 7.82 79.12
CA SER A 114 -40.62 7.61 80.45
C SER A 114 -40.98 8.80 81.38
N ASN A 115 -40.86 8.61 82.69
CA ASN A 115 -40.94 9.68 83.68
C ASN A 115 -39.76 9.61 84.66
N SER A 116 -39.39 10.71 85.32
CA SER A 116 -38.22 10.74 86.24
C SER A 116 -38.35 9.83 87.48
N LEU A 117 -39.50 9.17 87.70
CA LEU A 117 -39.65 8.11 88.70
C LEU A 117 -39.05 6.76 88.23
N LYS A 118 -39.19 6.44 86.93
CA LYS A 118 -38.70 5.18 86.35
C LYS A 118 -37.98 5.48 85.02
N PRO A 119 -36.64 5.55 85.00
CA PRO A 119 -35.86 5.93 83.81
C PRO A 119 -36.02 5.04 82.57
N GLY A 120 -36.59 3.84 82.70
CA GLY A 120 -36.91 2.97 81.57
C GLY A 120 -37.91 3.60 80.61
N TYR A 121 -37.64 3.50 79.31
CA TYR A 121 -38.57 3.85 78.25
C TYR A 121 -39.49 2.66 77.94
N VAL A 122 -40.80 2.90 77.90
CA VAL A 122 -41.80 1.92 77.46
C VAL A 122 -42.23 2.27 76.04
N ARG A 123 -42.12 1.32 75.11
CA ARG A 123 -42.42 1.48 73.67
C ARG A 123 -43.93 1.44 73.41
N SER A 124 -44.39 2.11 72.37
CA SER A 124 -45.78 2.06 71.92
C SER A 124 -46.19 0.65 71.50
N SER A 125 -47.41 0.24 71.88
CA SER A 125 -47.99 -1.06 71.52
C SER A 125 -48.30 -1.15 70.02
N ASN A 126 -48.71 -0.04 69.41
CA ASN A 126 -48.95 0.10 68.00
C ASN A 126 -47.82 0.86 67.27
N LYS A 127 -47.94 0.88 65.94
CA LYS A 127 -47.14 1.70 65.03
C LYS A 127 -48.09 2.49 64.12
N ALA A 128 -47.58 3.55 63.50
CA ALA A 128 -48.28 4.37 62.51
C ALA A 128 -47.49 4.38 61.21
N ASP A 129 -48.01 3.71 60.17
CA ASP A 129 -47.40 3.67 58.84
C ASP A 129 -47.97 4.80 57.98
N ILE A 130 -47.16 5.83 57.74
CA ILE A 130 -47.59 7.06 57.05
C ILE A 130 -47.06 7.03 55.61
N THR A 131 -47.97 7.02 54.64
CA THR A 131 -47.63 7.05 53.21
C THR A 131 -48.12 8.35 52.58
N ILE A 132 -47.19 9.22 52.21
CA ILE A 132 -47.47 10.51 51.56
C ILE A 132 -47.45 10.30 50.04
N LYS A 133 -48.60 10.51 49.38
CA LYS A 133 -48.75 10.50 47.92
C LYS A 133 -48.06 11.71 47.30
N TYR A 134 -47.62 11.58 46.05
CA TYR A 134 -46.96 12.66 45.33
C TYR A 134 -47.21 12.58 43.81
N PRO A 135 -47.31 13.75 43.14
CA PRO A 135 -47.57 13.85 41.71
C PRO A 135 -46.36 13.36 40.90
N PRO A 136 -46.48 13.21 39.56
CA PRO A 136 -45.38 12.78 38.72
C PRO A 136 -44.22 13.78 38.81
N GLY A 137 -43.05 13.29 39.23
CA GLY A 137 -41.78 13.99 39.12
C GLY A 137 -41.33 14.11 37.65
N VAL A 138 -40.08 14.54 37.44
CA VAL A 138 -39.51 14.79 36.11
C VAL A 138 -39.78 13.63 35.15
N VAL A 139 -40.53 13.90 34.08
CA VAL A 139 -40.91 12.90 33.09
C VAL A 139 -39.78 12.75 32.07
N SER A 140 -38.97 11.73 32.29
CA SER A 140 -37.82 11.36 31.47
C SER A 140 -38.21 10.49 30.27
N ILE A 141 -37.42 10.58 29.20
CA ILE A 141 -37.47 9.68 28.05
C ILE A 141 -36.16 8.90 28.01
N THR A 142 -36.24 7.60 27.78
CA THR A 142 -35.10 6.68 27.67
C THR A 142 -35.13 5.99 26.30
N PRO A 143 -34.02 5.94 25.54
CA PRO A 143 -32.76 6.69 25.73
C PRO A 143 -32.96 8.21 25.78
N ASP A 144 -32.08 8.93 26.49
CA ASP A 144 -32.15 10.40 26.50
C ASP A 144 -31.61 10.99 25.19
N LYS A 145 -32.50 11.15 24.21
CA LYS A 145 -32.23 11.75 22.90
C LYS A 145 -33.35 12.69 22.50
N ASN A 146 -33.02 13.70 21.68
CA ASN A 146 -34.01 14.64 21.13
C ASN A 146 -34.59 14.15 19.79
N THR A 147 -33.84 13.32 19.05
CA THR A 147 -34.26 12.74 17.77
C THR A 147 -34.05 11.23 17.78
N PHE A 148 -35.05 10.51 17.24
CA PHE A 148 -35.01 9.06 17.03
C PHE A 148 -35.23 8.75 15.55
N TYR A 149 -34.69 7.62 15.11
CA TYR A 149 -34.81 7.16 13.72
C TYR A 149 -35.59 5.85 13.68
N CYS A 150 -36.57 5.75 12.79
CA CYS A 150 -37.34 4.53 12.54
C CYS A 150 -37.27 4.12 11.08
N LYS A 151 -37.35 2.81 10.83
CA LYS A 151 -37.51 2.30 9.46
C LYS A 151 -38.93 2.57 8.97
N LYS A 152 -39.09 2.70 7.65
CA LYS A 152 -40.37 2.92 6.98
C LYS A 152 -41.43 1.89 7.43
N ASP A 153 -42.61 2.39 7.80
CA ASP A 153 -43.77 1.61 8.32
C ASP A 153 -43.45 0.71 9.54
N GLY A 154 -42.36 1.00 10.26
CA GLY A 154 -41.83 0.22 11.37
C GLY A 154 -41.67 0.98 12.70
N LYS A 155 -40.68 0.52 13.48
CA LYS A 155 -40.28 1.04 14.80
C LYS A 155 -38.82 1.57 14.73
N PRO A 156 -38.35 2.32 15.73
CA PRO A 156 -36.93 2.58 15.94
C PRO A 156 -36.16 1.31 16.33
N TYR A 157 -34.83 1.36 16.20
CA TYR A 157 -33.91 0.27 16.56
C TYR A 157 -33.96 -0.10 18.05
N ALA A 158 -34.18 0.88 18.92
CA ALA A 158 -34.39 0.70 20.36
C ALA A 158 -35.72 1.35 20.76
N ASP A 159 -36.44 0.74 21.70
CA ASP A 159 -37.70 1.26 22.21
C ASP A 159 -37.52 2.64 22.88
N VAL A 160 -38.52 3.50 22.68
CA VAL A 160 -38.57 4.85 23.26
C VAL A 160 -39.52 4.81 24.45
N LEU A 161 -38.94 4.74 25.65
CA LEU A 161 -39.66 4.52 26.91
C LEU A 161 -39.81 5.82 27.69
N CYS A 162 -40.94 5.98 28.36
CA CYS A 162 -41.21 7.07 29.29
C CYS A 162 -41.11 6.60 30.75
N LYS A 163 -40.58 7.46 31.64
CA LYS A 163 -40.45 7.17 33.07
C LYS A 163 -40.58 8.44 33.92
N ALA A 164 -41.41 8.37 34.96
CA ALA A 164 -41.52 9.36 36.03
C ALA A 164 -41.51 8.65 37.41
N ASP A 165 -41.19 9.40 38.48
CA ASP A 165 -41.37 8.96 39.87
C ASP A 165 -42.71 9.49 40.39
N CYS A 166 -43.58 8.61 40.91
CA CYS A 166 -44.97 8.92 41.28
C CYS A 166 -45.53 7.89 42.26
N LEU A 167 -46.32 8.36 43.24
CA LEU A 167 -47.05 7.50 44.18
C LEU A 167 -48.50 7.99 44.37
N PRO A 168 -49.53 7.24 43.93
CA PRO A 168 -49.47 5.91 43.32
C PRO A 168 -48.80 5.91 41.93
N GLN A 169 -48.48 4.73 41.40
CA GLN A 169 -47.74 4.57 40.15
C GLN A 169 -48.40 5.30 38.97
N CYS A 170 -47.57 5.89 38.10
CA CYS A 170 -48.08 6.60 36.92
C CYS A 170 -48.72 5.65 35.89
N SER A 171 -49.87 6.07 35.39
CA SER A 171 -50.32 5.78 34.03
C SER A 171 -49.54 6.63 33.02
N TYR A 172 -49.38 6.13 31.80
CA TYR A 172 -48.60 6.80 30.74
C TYR A 172 -49.39 6.88 29.43
N LYS A 173 -49.26 8.02 28.72
CA LYS A 173 -49.85 8.27 27.40
C LYS A 173 -48.85 9.05 26.54
N TRP A 174 -48.86 8.85 25.23
CA TRP A 174 -48.04 9.60 24.29
C TRP A 174 -48.90 10.44 23.37
N GLU A 175 -48.68 11.76 23.34
CA GLU A 175 -49.28 12.66 22.34
C GLU A 175 -48.31 12.92 21.18
N ARG A 176 -48.87 13.17 20.00
CA ARG A 176 -48.17 13.58 18.79
C ARG A 176 -48.73 14.91 18.29
N GLU A 177 -47.86 15.87 18.02
CA GLU A 177 -48.17 17.09 17.28
C GLU A 177 -48.11 16.79 15.78
N ILE A 178 -49.19 17.10 15.05
CA ILE A 178 -49.29 16.84 13.59
C ILE A 178 -48.88 18.08 12.79
N TYR A 179 -49.33 19.25 13.26
CA TYR A 179 -48.96 20.59 12.83
C TYR A 179 -49.07 21.51 14.07
N ALA A 180 -48.47 22.70 14.03
CA ALA A 180 -48.38 23.59 15.18
C ALA A 180 -49.74 23.81 15.86
N GLY A 181 -49.84 23.45 17.14
CA GLY A 181 -51.08 23.55 17.94
C GLY A 181 -51.98 22.30 17.92
N TYR A 182 -52.01 21.50 16.86
CA TYR A 182 -52.86 20.30 16.80
C TYR A 182 -52.15 19.05 17.33
N LYS A 183 -52.67 18.52 18.44
CA LYS A 183 -52.15 17.37 19.18
C LYS A 183 -53.18 16.25 19.19
N SER A 184 -52.74 15.00 19.02
CA SER A 184 -53.61 13.83 19.18
C SER A 184 -52.92 12.69 19.93
N LEU A 185 -53.73 11.82 20.54
CA LEU A 185 -53.25 10.63 21.25
C LEU A 185 -52.62 9.64 20.26
N PHE A 186 -51.32 9.41 20.39
CA PHE A 186 -50.61 8.42 19.59
C PHE A 186 -50.79 7.01 20.18
N THR A 187 -50.31 6.78 21.40
CA THR A 187 -50.44 5.49 22.09
C THR A 187 -50.62 5.64 23.60
N THR A 188 -50.87 4.53 24.28
CA THR A 188 -51.06 4.37 25.73
C THR A 188 -50.05 3.37 26.27
N GLY A 189 -49.61 3.56 27.52
CA GLY A 189 -48.47 2.84 28.08
C GLY A 189 -47.17 3.64 27.96
N ASN A 190 -46.08 3.10 28.51
CA ASN A 190 -44.81 3.81 28.63
C ASN A 190 -43.96 3.77 27.35
N SER A 191 -44.04 2.75 26.51
CA SER A 191 -43.37 2.72 25.19
C SER A 191 -44.17 3.50 24.14
N LEU A 192 -43.51 4.42 23.44
CA LEU A 192 -44.08 5.19 22.33
C LEU A 192 -44.53 4.29 21.17
N PHE A 193 -43.92 3.12 21.02
CA PHE A 193 -44.18 2.18 19.92
C PHE A 193 -44.87 0.90 20.38
N ALA A 194 -45.57 0.92 21.53
CA ALA A 194 -46.28 -0.24 22.06
C ALA A 194 -47.27 -0.83 21.03
N THR A 195 -48.19 -0.01 20.52
CA THR A 195 -49.33 -0.46 19.69
C THR A 195 -49.39 0.14 18.28
N LYS A 196 -48.48 1.05 17.91
CA LYS A 196 -48.46 1.71 16.60
C LYS A 196 -47.05 1.89 16.06
N ASN A 197 -46.91 1.70 14.75
CA ASN A 197 -45.73 2.06 13.96
C ASN A 197 -45.90 3.47 13.35
N ILE A 198 -44.81 4.07 12.86
CA ILE A 198 -44.90 5.31 12.06
C ILE A 198 -45.19 4.93 10.60
N SER A 199 -46.40 5.25 10.14
CA SER A 199 -46.80 4.99 8.75
C SER A 199 -46.23 6.03 7.79
N SER A 200 -45.76 5.57 6.63
CA SER A 200 -45.10 6.38 5.59
C SER A 200 -46.03 7.31 4.80
N ARG A 201 -47.34 7.34 5.09
CA ARG A 201 -48.36 8.07 4.31
C ARG A 201 -48.24 9.61 4.36
N TRP A 202 -47.32 10.17 5.16
CA TRP A 202 -47.12 11.63 5.32
C TRP A 202 -45.63 12.02 5.33
N PRO A 203 -44.95 12.09 4.18
CA PRO A 203 -43.47 12.15 4.12
C PRO A 203 -42.80 13.46 4.54
N ARG A 204 -43.54 14.50 4.95
CA ARG A 204 -43.00 15.86 5.19
C ARG A 204 -43.01 16.34 6.64
N SER A 205 -43.64 15.61 7.55
CA SER A 205 -43.77 16.04 8.94
C SER A 205 -42.71 15.42 9.84
N ARG A 206 -41.79 16.25 10.36
CA ARG A 206 -40.97 15.95 11.55
C ARG A 206 -41.89 15.91 12.78
N TYR A 207 -42.64 14.83 12.92
CA TYR A 207 -43.62 14.66 14.00
C TYR A 207 -42.93 14.77 15.36
N ARG A 208 -43.41 15.70 16.19
CA ARG A 208 -42.97 15.83 17.58
C ARG A 208 -43.90 15.03 18.48
N TYR A 209 -43.30 14.29 19.41
CA TYR A 209 -43.98 13.47 20.39
C TYR A 209 -43.56 13.92 21.80
N ARG A 210 -44.47 13.82 22.75
CA ARG A 210 -44.12 13.90 24.18
C ARG A 210 -44.96 12.93 24.99
N CYS A 211 -44.36 12.40 26.04
CA CYS A 211 -45.04 11.58 27.01
C CYS A 211 -45.80 12.46 28.01
N ILE A 212 -46.92 11.92 28.48
CA ILE A 212 -47.70 12.39 29.61
C ILE A 212 -47.64 11.27 30.66
N ALA A 213 -47.14 11.57 31.84
CA ALA A 213 -47.21 10.69 33.00
C ALA A 213 -48.27 11.23 33.96
N SER A 214 -49.13 10.38 34.53
CA SER A 214 -50.26 10.81 35.35
C SER A 214 -50.69 9.83 36.44
N ASN A 215 -50.97 10.34 37.65
CA ASN A 215 -51.53 9.60 38.79
C ASN A 215 -52.57 10.46 39.53
N ASP A 216 -53.67 9.85 40.01
CA ASP A 216 -54.73 10.50 40.82
C ASP A 216 -55.07 11.96 40.42
N ASN A 217 -55.37 12.18 39.13
CA ASN A 217 -55.67 13.47 38.48
C ASN A 217 -54.49 14.46 38.28
N HIS A 218 -53.33 14.22 38.86
CA HIS A 218 -52.10 14.95 38.54
C HIS A 218 -51.46 14.41 37.27
N TYR A 219 -50.86 15.29 36.47
CA TYR A 219 -50.10 14.92 35.27
C TYR A 219 -48.91 15.86 35.03
N LEU A 220 -47.88 15.34 34.38
CA LEU A 220 -46.74 16.13 33.91
C LEU A 220 -46.29 15.66 32.51
N TYR A 221 -45.65 16.55 31.76
CA TYR A 221 -45.16 16.30 30.40
C TYR A 221 -43.65 16.07 30.38
N SER A 222 -43.20 15.21 29.47
CA SER A 222 -41.78 15.17 29.07
C SER A 222 -41.43 16.34 28.16
N LYS A 223 -40.12 16.50 27.88
CA LYS A 223 -39.68 17.26 26.70
C LYS A 223 -40.28 16.69 25.41
N TRP A 224 -40.35 17.54 24.38
CA TRP A 224 -40.64 17.10 23.01
C TRP A 224 -39.43 16.35 22.43
N ILE A 225 -39.71 15.28 21.70
CA ILE A 225 -38.77 14.54 20.88
C ILE A 225 -39.27 14.45 19.44
N THR A 226 -38.38 14.35 18.47
CA THR A 226 -38.70 14.15 17.05
C THR A 226 -38.44 12.70 16.66
N VAL A 227 -39.28 12.15 15.78
CA VAL A 227 -38.95 10.87 15.10
C VAL A 227 -38.89 11.09 13.60
N GLU A 228 -37.81 10.65 12.98
CA GLU A 228 -37.52 10.78 11.55
C GLU A 228 -37.44 9.39 10.90
N ILE A 229 -37.93 9.28 9.66
CA ILE A 229 -37.84 8.05 8.88
C ILE A 229 -36.48 8.00 8.19
N LYS A 230 -35.83 6.83 8.20
CA LYS A 230 -34.67 6.52 7.36
C LYS A 230 -35.02 5.32 6.47
N ASP A 231 -34.55 5.36 5.23
CA ASP A 231 -34.80 4.32 4.21
C ASP A 231 -33.56 3.42 3.96
N GLY A 232 -32.42 3.68 4.63
CA GLY A 232 -31.22 2.83 4.59
C GLY A 232 -29.91 3.60 4.84
N PRO A 233 -28.76 2.98 4.51
CA PRO A 233 -27.42 3.56 4.66
C PRO A 233 -27.18 4.86 3.89
N GLU A 234 -26.34 5.75 4.43
CA GLU A 234 -25.96 7.03 3.82
C GLU A 234 -24.50 7.03 3.32
N HIS A 235 -24.13 8.00 2.48
CA HIS A 235 -22.75 8.19 1.98
C HIS A 235 -22.11 6.93 1.35
N ILE A 236 -22.85 6.24 0.49
CA ILE A 236 -22.38 5.03 -0.20
C ILE A 236 -21.17 5.35 -1.08
N THR A 237 -20.08 4.61 -0.90
CA THR A 237 -18.88 4.67 -1.73
C THR A 237 -18.46 3.28 -2.19
N ILE A 238 -17.94 3.23 -3.41
CA ILE A 238 -17.20 2.10 -3.96
C ILE A 238 -15.79 2.60 -4.19
N THR A 239 -14.81 1.83 -3.74
CA THR A 239 -13.38 2.13 -3.85
C THR A 239 -12.69 0.99 -4.57
N SER A 240 -11.82 1.32 -5.52
CA SER A 240 -10.97 0.35 -6.20
C SER A 240 -9.58 0.29 -5.54
N SER A 241 -8.88 -0.83 -5.69
CA SER A 241 -7.48 -0.95 -5.25
C SER A 241 -6.47 -0.23 -6.16
N GLY A 242 -6.93 0.59 -7.11
CA GLY A 242 -6.09 1.26 -8.12
C GLY A 242 -6.78 1.33 -9.49
N THR A 243 -5.98 1.39 -10.56
CA THR A 243 -6.47 1.25 -11.94
C THR A 243 -6.71 -0.22 -12.29
N PRO A 244 -7.86 -0.59 -12.89
CA PRO A 244 -8.12 -1.96 -13.35
C PRO A 244 -7.22 -2.30 -14.55
N ILE A 245 -6.23 -3.18 -14.34
CA ILE A 245 -5.28 -3.63 -15.37
C ILE A 245 -5.39 -5.15 -15.52
N GLU A 246 -5.49 -5.61 -16.76
CA GLU A 246 -5.58 -7.02 -17.14
C GLU A 246 -4.42 -7.87 -16.57
N ASN A 247 -4.74 -9.11 -16.18
CA ASN A 247 -3.85 -10.08 -15.53
C ASN A 247 -3.23 -9.65 -14.18
N ARG A 248 -3.59 -8.47 -13.64
CA ARG A 248 -3.17 -8.03 -12.30
C ARG A 248 -4.26 -8.28 -11.25
N PRO A 249 -3.90 -8.38 -9.96
CA PRO A 249 -4.88 -8.40 -8.89
C PRO A 249 -5.58 -7.05 -8.75
N PHE A 250 -6.89 -7.07 -8.53
CA PHE A 250 -7.74 -5.89 -8.41
C PHE A 250 -8.87 -6.15 -7.42
N ASN A 251 -9.26 -5.14 -6.64
CA ASN A 251 -10.36 -5.27 -5.68
C ASN A 251 -11.36 -4.12 -5.84
N LEU A 252 -12.65 -4.41 -5.63
CA LEU A 252 -13.72 -3.42 -5.45
C LEU A 252 -14.29 -3.55 -4.03
N THR A 253 -14.09 -2.54 -3.19
CA THR A 253 -14.57 -2.50 -1.80
C THR A 253 -15.71 -1.50 -1.66
N CYS A 254 -16.83 -1.97 -1.13
CA CYS A 254 -18.02 -1.17 -0.89
C CYS A 254 -18.13 -0.72 0.58
N SER A 255 -18.58 0.51 0.83
CA SER A 255 -18.80 1.04 2.19
C SER A 255 -19.90 2.10 2.24
N ALA A 256 -20.49 2.30 3.41
CA ALA A 256 -21.49 3.34 3.69
C ALA A 256 -21.57 3.62 5.20
N ASN A 257 -22.17 4.74 5.55
CA ASN A 257 -22.45 5.13 6.92
C ASN A 257 -23.79 4.52 7.37
N CYS A 258 -23.71 3.43 8.14
CA CYS A 258 -24.87 2.74 8.71
C CYS A 258 -24.99 3.06 10.22
N LEU A 259 -26.04 3.75 10.64
CA LEU A 259 -26.19 4.30 11.99
C LEU A 259 -26.16 3.25 13.12
N HIS A 260 -26.53 2.00 12.82
CA HIS A 260 -26.50 0.86 13.73
C HIS A 260 -25.65 -0.31 13.19
N GLY A 261 -24.64 0.01 12.38
CA GLY A 261 -23.84 -0.97 11.64
C GLY A 261 -24.54 -1.48 10.38
N CYS A 262 -23.76 -1.87 9.37
CA CYS A 262 -24.30 -2.45 8.15
C CYS A 262 -24.53 -3.96 8.35
N THR A 263 -25.71 -4.45 7.99
CA THR A 263 -26.13 -5.86 8.23
C THR A 263 -25.77 -6.81 7.07
N SER A 264 -25.65 -6.31 5.85
CA SER A 264 -25.14 -7.10 4.72
C SER A 264 -24.60 -6.21 3.60
N TYR A 265 -23.51 -6.67 2.97
CA TYR A 265 -23.04 -6.19 1.67
C TYR A 265 -23.31 -7.26 0.61
N ARG A 266 -23.83 -6.85 -0.54
CA ARG A 266 -24.06 -7.71 -1.69
C ARG A 266 -23.66 -6.99 -2.97
N TRP A 267 -23.02 -7.71 -3.88
CA TRP A 267 -22.80 -7.25 -5.24
C TRP A 267 -23.72 -7.97 -6.21
N TYR A 268 -24.22 -7.24 -7.20
CA TYR A 268 -24.95 -7.75 -8.35
C TYR A 268 -24.16 -7.45 -9.61
N PHE A 269 -23.92 -8.48 -10.43
CA PHE A 269 -23.22 -8.39 -11.70
C PHE A 269 -23.66 -9.55 -12.60
N ASN A 270 -24.03 -9.25 -13.86
CA ASN A 270 -24.43 -10.24 -14.87
C ASN A 270 -25.41 -11.33 -14.33
N SER A 271 -26.52 -10.89 -13.73
CA SER A 271 -27.53 -11.73 -13.06
C SER A 271 -27.08 -12.53 -11.82
N THR A 272 -25.80 -12.51 -11.44
CA THR A 272 -25.28 -13.17 -10.24
C THR A 272 -25.30 -12.26 -9.00
N TRP A 273 -25.38 -12.87 -7.81
CA TRP A 273 -25.35 -12.19 -6.51
C TRP A 273 -24.21 -12.71 -5.63
N LEU A 274 -23.33 -11.81 -5.16
CA LEU A 274 -22.15 -12.16 -4.36
C LEU A 274 -22.23 -11.49 -2.98
N ASN A 275 -22.30 -12.30 -1.92
CA ASN A 275 -22.42 -11.84 -0.52
C ASN A 275 -21.04 -11.48 0.08
N ASN A 276 -20.41 -10.40 -0.39
CA ASN A 276 -19.12 -9.91 0.10
C ASN A 276 -19.07 -8.38 0.17
N GLN A 277 -18.30 -7.82 1.12
CA GLN A 277 -18.02 -6.38 1.14
C GLN A 277 -17.01 -5.97 0.05
N THR A 278 -16.00 -6.82 -0.16
CA THR A 278 -14.95 -6.63 -1.17
C THR A 278 -15.01 -7.75 -2.19
N LEU A 279 -15.17 -7.42 -3.47
CA LEU A 279 -14.86 -8.33 -4.57
C LEU A 279 -13.35 -8.35 -4.79
N LYS A 280 -12.77 -9.54 -4.92
CA LYS A 280 -11.34 -9.76 -5.16
C LYS A 280 -11.14 -10.50 -6.48
N PHE A 281 -10.44 -9.87 -7.40
CA PHE A 281 -10.06 -10.41 -8.70
C PHE A 281 -8.56 -10.76 -8.64
N HIS A 282 -8.21 -12.04 -8.74
CA HIS A 282 -6.80 -12.47 -8.62
C HIS A 282 -5.99 -12.23 -9.91
N ARG A 283 -6.64 -12.39 -11.07
CA ARG A 283 -6.14 -12.06 -12.41
C ARG A 283 -7.30 -11.43 -13.18
N LEU A 284 -7.35 -10.10 -13.22
CA LEU A 284 -8.46 -9.35 -13.82
C LEU A 284 -8.54 -9.59 -15.35
N SER A 285 -9.72 -9.82 -15.89
CA SER A 285 -9.97 -10.15 -17.30
C SER A 285 -10.91 -9.15 -17.99
N LYS A 286 -10.72 -8.89 -19.29
CA LYS A 286 -11.66 -8.11 -20.12
C LYS A 286 -13.10 -8.68 -20.10
N THR A 287 -13.26 -9.97 -19.84
CA THR A 287 -14.59 -10.62 -19.70
C THR A 287 -15.36 -10.19 -18.45
N GLU A 288 -14.69 -9.49 -17.52
CA GLU A 288 -15.27 -8.97 -16.28
C GLU A 288 -15.69 -7.49 -16.42
N ASN A 289 -15.63 -6.93 -17.64
CA ASN A 289 -16.15 -5.59 -17.94
C ASN A 289 -17.68 -5.51 -17.73
N GLY A 290 -18.15 -4.39 -17.18
CA GLY A 290 -19.58 -4.10 -17.04
C GLY A 290 -19.92 -3.28 -15.80
N GLU A 291 -21.21 -3.16 -15.50
CA GLU A 291 -21.70 -2.43 -14.33
C GLU A 291 -21.88 -3.36 -13.12
N TYR A 292 -21.12 -3.09 -12.06
CA TYR A 292 -21.23 -3.76 -10.76
C TYR A 292 -22.07 -2.91 -9.82
N ILE A 293 -23.19 -3.45 -9.34
CA ILE A 293 -24.07 -2.75 -8.39
C ILE A 293 -23.85 -3.31 -6.99
N CYS A 294 -23.30 -2.49 -6.08
CA CYS A 294 -23.27 -2.81 -4.67
C CYS A 294 -24.60 -2.41 -4.02
N TYR A 295 -25.21 -3.36 -3.31
CA TYR A 295 -26.35 -3.20 -2.42
C TYR A 295 -25.87 -3.33 -0.97
N ILE A 296 -26.13 -2.31 -0.15
CA ILE A 296 -25.83 -2.30 1.29
C ILE A 296 -27.15 -2.24 2.04
N LYS A 297 -27.27 -3.05 3.09
CA LYS A 297 -28.46 -3.10 3.96
C LYS A 297 -28.09 -2.82 5.40
N ASP A 298 -28.90 -2.03 6.10
CA ASP A 298 -28.87 -1.88 7.56
C ASP A 298 -30.24 -2.19 8.19
N TYR A 299 -30.50 -1.69 9.40
CA TYR A 299 -31.80 -1.82 10.05
C TYR A 299 -32.92 -1.03 9.34
N PHE A 300 -32.58 0.11 8.72
CA PHE A 300 -33.52 1.07 8.17
C PHE A 300 -33.98 0.68 6.76
N GLY A 301 -33.08 0.13 5.95
CA GLY A 301 -33.45 -0.42 4.66
C GLY A 301 -32.24 -0.86 3.82
N THR A 302 -32.39 -0.78 2.51
CA THR A 302 -31.36 -1.21 1.53
C THR A 302 -31.16 -0.10 0.51
N THR A 303 -29.91 0.28 0.28
CA THR A 303 -29.52 1.30 -0.70
C THR A 303 -28.46 0.74 -1.64
N ALA A 304 -28.40 1.26 -2.87
CA ALA A 304 -27.51 0.75 -3.90
C ALA A 304 -26.66 1.84 -4.55
N LYS A 305 -25.50 1.45 -5.09
CA LYS A 305 -24.64 2.28 -5.93
C LYS A 305 -23.94 1.41 -6.97
N SER A 306 -23.81 1.91 -8.20
CA SER A 306 -23.10 1.22 -9.26
C SER A 306 -21.67 1.71 -9.46
N TYR A 307 -20.86 0.87 -10.12
CA TYR A 307 -19.49 1.12 -10.53
C TYR A 307 -19.25 0.43 -11.88
N SER A 308 -18.83 1.18 -12.89
CA SER A 308 -18.51 0.65 -14.22
C SER A 308 -17.05 0.17 -14.25
N LEU A 309 -16.84 -1.15 -14.37
CA LEU A 309 -15.53 -1.75 -14.54
C LEU A 309 -15.14 -1.77 -16.02
N ASN A 310 -14.01 -1.13 -16.34
CA ASN A 310 -13.39 -1.10 -17.66
C ASN A 310 -11.91 -1.48 -17.53
N VAL A 311 -11.60 -2.74 -17.82
CA VAL A 311 -10.29 -3.37 -17.67
C VAL A 311 -9.33 -2.91 -18.77
N GLN A 312 -8.32 -2.16 -18.35
CA GLN A 312 -7.27 -1.62 -19.22
C GLN A 312 -6.20 -2.68 -19.49
N CYS A 313 -5.55 -2.61 -20.66
CA CYS A 313 -4.58 -3.61 -21.11
C CYS A 313 -3.40 -2.96 -21.84
N SER A 314 -2.28 -3.71 -21.90
CA SER A 314 -1.16 -3.33 -22.76
C SER A 314 -1.54 -3.43 -24.24
N LEU A 315 -0.67 -2.90 -25.09
CA LEU A 315 -0.71 -3.11 -26.53
C LEU A 315 -0.49 -4.59 -26.87
N CYS A 316 -1.16 -5.08 -27.90
CA CYS A 316 -0.90 -6.39 -28.50
C CYS A 316 -1.31 -6.35 -29.98
N ILE A 317 -0.39 -6.68 -30.90
CA ILE A 317 -0.69 -6.81 -32.33
C ILE A 317 -1.26 -8.22 -32.57
N ILE A 318 -2.47 -8.30 -33.13
CA ILE A 318 -3.17 -9.57 -33.41
C ILE A 318 -2.73 -10.12 -34.77
N SER A 319 -2.73 -9.28 -35.79
CA SER A 319 -2.43 -9.66 -37.18
C SER A 319 -1.96 -8.46 -38.00
N PHE A 320 -1.25 -8.74 -39.09
CA PHE A 320 -0.72 -7.74 -40.02
C PHE A 320 -0.61 -8.31 -41.44
N SER A 321 -0.67 -7.47 -42.48
CA SER A 321 -0.39 -7.88 -43.87
C SER A 321 0.97 -8.57 -43.97
N ASN A 322 1.05 -9.72 -44.66
CA ASN A 322 2.35 -10.25 -45.05
C ASN A 322 2.89 -9.46 -46.25
N VAL A 323 3.83 -8.54 -45.98
CA VAL A 323 4.48 -7.69 -46.99
C VAL A 323 5.70 -8.41 -47.61
N SER A 324 6.08 -9.58 -47.10
CA SER A 324 7.18 -10.40 -47.63
C SER A 324 6.66 -11.39 -48.68
N ASP A 325 6.63 -10.98 -49.95
CA ASP A 325 6.50 -11.87 -51.12
C ASP A 325 7.90 -12.34 -51.57
N ASP A 326 8.07 -13.62 -51.85
CA ASP A 326 9.31 -14.24 -52.36
C ASP A 326 9.84 -13.58 -53.65
N LYS A 327 8.99 -12.85 -54.40
CA LYS A 327 9.34 -12.12 -55.63
C LYS A 327 9.55 -10.62 -55.42
N GLY A 328 9.12 -10.09 -54.28
CA GLY A 328 9.11 -8.65 -53.97
C GLY A 328 8.23 -7.81 -54.91
N PHE A 329 8.14 -6.52 -54.59
CA PHE A 329 7.34 -5.53 -55.33
C PHE A 329 8.07 -5.00 -56.57
N LYS A 330 7.31 -4.57 -57.56
CA LYS A 330 7.78 -3.85 -58.76
C LYS A 330 7.30 -2.40 -58.74
N ILE A 331 7.99 -1.55 -59.51
CA ILE A 331 7.53 -0.19 -59.74
C ILE A 331 6.19 -0.25 -60.48
N GLY A 332 5.21 0.46 -59.96
CA GLY A 332 3.82 0.43 -60.42
C GLY A 332 2.88 -0.40 -59.55
N ASP A 333 3.39 -1.37 -58.77
CA ASP A 333 2.56 -2.26 -57.95
C ASP A 333 1.84 -1.51 -56.81
N HIS A 334 0.72 -2.07 -56.36
CA HIS A 334 -0.09 -1.53 -55.26
C HIS A 334 0.34 -2.12 -53.91
N LEU A 335 0.44 -1.28 -52.87
CA LEU A 335 0.79 -1.68 -51.50
C LEU A 335 -0.33 -1.34 -50.51
N GLU A 336 -0.75 -2.34 -49.72
CA GLU A 336 -1.62 -2.17 -48.54
C GLU A 336 -1.03 -2.88 -47.32
N ILE A 337 -0.72 -2.13 -46.26
CA ILE A 337 -0.25 -2.65 -44.97
C ILE A 337 -1.31 -2.39 -43.91
N SER A 338 -2.20 -3.37 -43.72
CA SER A 338 -3.24 -3.39 -42.70
C SER A 338 -2.74 -4.11 -41.44
N VAL A 339 -2.96 -3.51 -40.26
CA VAL A 339 -2.53 -4.04 -38.95
C VAL A 339 -3.65 -3.94 -37.93
N ASN A 340 -3.97 -5.06 -37.27
CA ASN A 340 -4.98 -5.15 -36.22
C ASN A 340 -4.31 -5.31 -34.85
N PHE A 341 -4.78 -4.56 -33.85
CA PHE A 341 -4.21 -4.52 -32.50
C PHE A 341 -5.28 -4.31 -31.42
N ILE A 342 -4.96 -4.73 -30.19
CA ILE A 342 -5.75 -4.44 -28.98
C ILE A 342 -5.04 -3.36 -28.18
N ALA A 343 -5.79 -2.33 -27.78
CA ALA A 343 -5.32 -1.27 -26.88
C ALA A 343 -6.47 -0.74 -26.02
N ASN A 344 -6.29 -0.69 -24.70
CA ASN A 344 -7.21 0.03 -23.79
C ASN A 344 -6.42 0.69 -22.65
N PRO A 345 -6.30 2.03 -22.57
CA PRO A 345 -6.83 3.03 -23.49
C PRO A 345 -6.38 2.89 -24.95
N LYS A 346 -7.09 3.58 -25.85
CA LYS A 346 -6.78 3.65 -27.28
C LYS A 346 -5.30 4.01 -27.51
N ALA A 347 -4.65 3.28 -28.41
CA ALA A 347 -3.28 3.58 -28.81
C ALA A 347 -3.19 4.91 -29.57
N ASN A 348 -2.14 5.67 -29.33
CA ASN A 348 -1.63 6.60 -30.32
C ASN A 348 -0.93 5.78 -31.42
N VAL A 349 -1.25 6.08 -32.69
CA VAL A 349 -0.72 5.38 -33.86
C VAL A 349 0.20 6.32 -34.62
N SER A 350 1.43 5.88 -34.86
CA SER A 350 2.44 6.63 -35.62
C SER A 350 3.12 5.71 -36.63
N TRP A 351 3.26 6.18 -37.86
CA TRP A 351 3.98 5.48 -38.92
C TRP A 351 5.20 6.30 -39.33
N THR A 352 6.33 5.63 -39.48
CA THR A 352 7.58 6.19 -39.97
C THR A 352 8.07 5.38 -41.17
N PHE A 353 8.75 6.04 -42.10
CA PHE A 353 9.31 5.43 -43.30
C PHE A 353 10.79 5.83 -43.42
N ILE A 354 11.67 4.83 -43.52
CA ILE A 354 13.09 4.98 -43.80
C ILE A 354 13.30 4.55 -45.24
N GLN A 355 13.70 5.50 -46.11
CA GLN A 355 13.85 5.24 -47.54
C GLN A 355 15.12 4.41 -47.78
N TRP A 356 15.07 3.47 -48.73
CA TRP A 356 16.16 2.52 -49.00
C TRP A 356 17.56 3.12 -49.26
N ASN A 357 17.64 4.39 -49.65
CA ASN A 357 18.88 5.14 -49.90
C ASN A 357 19.06 6.40 -49.02
N ASP A 358 18.12 6.66 -48.09
CA ASP A 358 18.20 7.76 -47.13
C ASP A 358 17.78 7.25 -45.75
N HIS A 359 18.77 7.03 -44.89
CA HIS A 359 18.63 6.44 -43.55
C HIS A 359 17.81 7.31 -42.57
N ARG A 360 17.27 8.45 -43.02
CA ARG A 360 16.47 9.39 -42.21
C ARG A 360 15.01 8.94 -42.16
N PRO A 361 14.45 8.65 -40.97
CA PRO A 361 13.03 8.36 -40.84
C PRO A 361 12.18 9.58 -41.15
N ARG A 362 11.10 9.39 -41.90
CA ARG A 362 10.09 10.41 -42.24
C ARG A 362 8.72 9.97 -41.72
N VAL A 363 7.97 10.87 -41.10
CA VAL A 363 6.62 10.55 -40.61
C VAL A 363 5.65 10.41 -41.78
N VAL A 364 4.96 9.27 -41.86
CA VAL A 364 3.96 8.98 -42.88
C VAL A 364 2.58 9.39 -42.36
N LYS A 365 1.82 10.14 -43.16
CA LYS A 365 0.40 10.40 -42.88
C LYS A 365 -0.41 9.21 -43.35
N VAL A 366 -1.29 8.71 -42.49
CA VAL A 366 -2.15 7.55 -42.76
C VAL A 366 -3.61 7.98 -42.70
N GLU A 367 -4.39 7.59 -43.71
CA GLU A 367 -5.76 8.04 -43.91
C GLU A 367 -6.79 7.27 -43.06
N GLN A 368 -6.51 6.01 -42.70
CA GLN A 368 -7.39 5.18 -41.88
C GLN A 368 -6.68 4.67 -40.61
N ASN A 369 -7.00 5.31 -39.48
CA ASN A 369 -6.67 4.85 -38.13
C ASN A 369 -7.98 4.67 -37.34
N GLN A 370 -8.29 3.43 -36.96
CA GLN A 370 -9.47 3.08 -36.17
C GLN A 370 -9.10 2.97 -34.68
N GLU A 371 -9.88 2.27 -33.86
CA GLU A 371 -9.57 2.07 -32.43
C GLU A 371 -8.68 0.85 -32.19
N ASN A 372 -8.76 -0.11 -33.10
CA ASN A 372 -8.16 -1.44 -33.06
C ASN A 372 -7.46 -1.84 -34.38
N SER A 373 -7.35 -0.92 -35.34
CA SER A 373 -6.66 -1.16 -36.61
C SER A 373 -6.06 0.11 -37.21
N THR A 374 -5.08 -0.07 -38.10
CA THR A 374 -4.43 0.97 -38.90
C THR A 374 -4.04 0.40 -40.26
N THR A 375 -4.27 1.15 -41.33
CA THR A 375 -3.99 0.70 -42.71
C THR A 375 -3.24 1.78 -43.48
N LEU A 376 -1.98 1.48 -43.84
CA LEU A 376 -1.21 2.26 -44.81
C LEU A 376 -1.54 1.78 -46.23
N TRP A 377 -1.75 2.72 -47.15
CA TRP A 377 -2.18 2.46 -48.53
C TRP A 377 -1.37 3.33 -49.49
N ILE A 378 -0.73 2.72 -50.51
CA ILE A 378 0.00 3.42 -51.57
C ILE A 378 -0.45 2.87 -52.92
N GLN A 379 -1.06 3.71 -53.75
CA GLN A 379 -1.76 3.28 -54.97
C GLN A 379 -0.83 2.63 -56.02
N SER A 380 0.40 3.13 -56.18
CA SER A 380 1.34 2.66 -57.19
C SER A 380 2.77 3.06 -56.82
N LEU A 381 3.66 2.09 -56.58
CA LEU A 381 4.99 2.31 -55.98
C LEU A 381 6.02 2.94 -56.95
N ASP A 382 6.65 4.05 -56.54
CA ASP A 382 7.87 4.64 -57.14
C ASP A 382 9.14 4.24 -56.36
N MET A 383 10.33 4.42 -56.96
CA MET A 383 11.65 4.20 -56.35
C MET A 383 11.89 4.95 -55.02
N LYS A 384 11.04 5.94 -54.69
CA LYS A 384 11.13 6.71 -53.43
C LYS A 384 10.39 6.05 -52.27
N GLU A 385 9.54 5.07 -52.53
CA GLU A 385 8.63 4.43 -51.56
C GLU A 385 9.11 3.03 -51.12
N TYR A 386 10.23 2.58 -51.69
CA TYR A 386 10.95 1.37 -51.24
C TYR A 386 11.79 1.67 -50.00
N GLY A 387 11.84 0.73 -49.06
CA GLY A 387 12.48 0.92 -47.75
C GLY A 387 11.72 0.24 -46.63
N ILE A 388 11.82 0.80 -45.42
CA ILE A 388 11.26 0.22 -44.19
C ILE A 388 10.13 1.11 -43.68
N TYR A 389 8.91 0.56 -43.63
CA TYR A 389 7.77 1.18 -42.96
C TYR A 389 7.68 0.63 -41.54
N GLN A 390 7.88 1.49 -40.55
CA GLN A 390 7.84 1.14 -39.13
C GLN A 390 6.61 1.77 -38.47
N LEU A 391 5.68 0.90 -38.08
CA LEU A 391 4.56 1.20 -37.19
C LEU A 391 5.07 1.28 -35.76
N GLU A 392 4.66 2.32 -35.05
CA GLU A 392 4.76 2.50 -33.62
C GLU A 392 3.36 2.73 -33.03
N LEU A 393 2.99 1.87 -32.08
CA LEU A 393 1.81 1.99 -31.24
C LEU A 393 2.26 2.40 -29.84
N VAL A 394 1.60 3.40 -29.23
CA VAL A 394 1.93 3.86 -27.87
C VAL A 394 0.66 3.99 -27.03
N ASN A 395 0.69 3.45 -25.81
CA ASN A 395 -0.34 3.62 -24.79
C ASN A 395 0.34 3.89 -23.44
N ARG A 396 -0.40 4.34 -22.42
CA ARG A 396 0.09 4.64 -21.06
C ARG A 396 0.74 3.48 -20.29
N PHE A 397 0.77 2.28 -20.88
CA PHE A 397 1.33 1.06 -20.31
C PHE A 397 2.53 0.50 -21.09
N GLY A 398 2.83 1.02 -22.28
CA GLY A 398 3.91 0.50 -23.12
C GLY A 398 3.88 1.02 -24.55
N LYS A 399 4.93 0.66 -25.29
CA LYS A 399 5.15 0.93 -26.71
C LYS A 399 5.33 -0.42 -27.41
N GLU A 400 4.74 -0.56 -28.59
CA GLU A 400 4.86 -1.76 -29.44
C GLU A 400 5.21 -1.32 -30.86
N THR A 401 6.09 -2.06 -31.55
CA THR A 401 6.65 -1.61 -32.83
C THR A 401 6.78 -2.74 -33.84
N LYS A 402 6.36 -2.49 -35.09
CA LYS A 402 6.41 -3.47 -36.18
C LYS A 402 6.99 -2.83 -37.45
N ALA A 403 8.08 -3.40 -37.96
CA ALA A 403 8.66 -3.04 -39.24
C ALA A 403 8.12 -3.91 -40.38
N PHE A 404 7.98 -3.30 -41.56
CA PHE A 404 7.58 -3.90 -42.82
C PHE A 404 8.58 -3.45 -43.90
N TYR A 405 9.09 -4.40 -44.67
CA TYR A 405 10.13 -4.16 -45.67
C TYR A 405 9.50 -4.17 -47.07
N VAL A 406 9.61 -3.05 -47.79
CA VAL A 406 9.10 -2.90 -49.17
C VAL A 406 10.31 -2.92 -50.10
N GLN A 407 10.55 -4.10 -50.67
CA GLN A 407 11.74 -4.46 -51.45
C GLN A 407 11.32 -5.27 -52.69
N GLY A 408 12.22 -5.43 -53.66
CA GLY A 408 11.93 -5.95 -54.99
C GLY A 408 13.16 -6.33 -55.81
N PRO A 409 12.98 -6.79 -57.06
CA PRO A 409 14.08 -7.16 -57.97
C PRO A 409 14.87 -5.93 -58.45
N PRO A 410 16.13 -6.12 -58.90
CA PRO A 410 17.01 -5.01 -59.25
C PRO A 410 16.77 -4.55 -60.69
N HIS A 411 17.07 -3.29 -60.98
CA HIS A 411 17.06 -2.76 -62.35
C HIS A 411 18.40 -3.02 -63.06
N ALA A 412 18.36 -3.10 -64.39
CA ALA A 412 19.53 -3.34 -65.22
C ALA A 412 20.62 -2.26 -65.02
N PRO A 413 21.91 -2.65 -64.95
CA PRO A 413 23.03 -1.71 -65.00
C PRO A 413 23.08 -0.95 -66.33
N PHE A 414 23.49 0.31 -66.31
CA PHE A 414 23.52 1.18 -67.49
C PHE A 414 24.86 1.89 -67.64
N GLY A 415 25.09 2.52 -68.80
CA GLY A 415 26.36 3.22 -69.08
C GLY A 415 27.58 2.30 -69.05
N LEU A 416 27.42 1.04 -69.48
CA LEU A 416 28.53 0.09 -69.59
C LEU A 416 29.53 0.59 -70.63
N ASN A 417 30.80 0.70 -70.22
CA ASN A 417 31.93 1.04 -71.08
C ASN A 417 33.14 0.18 -70.68
N VAL A 418 33.90 -0.31 -71.66
CA VAL A 418 35.03 -1.22 -71.45
C VAL A 418 36.25 -0.73 -72.21
N SER A 419 37.40 -0.67 -71.52
CA SER A 419 38.67 -0.25 -72.12
C SER A 419 39.76 -1.30 -71.89
N CYS A 420 40.33 -1.81 -72.98
CA CYS A 420 41.43 -2.79 -72.92
C CYS A 420 42.77 -2.09 -72.70
N SER A 421 43.63 -2.67 -71.86
CA SER A 421 45.01 -2.25 -71.64
C SER A 421 45.88 -3.45 -71.24
N GLY A 422 46.93 -3.75 -72.01
CA GLY A 422 47.96 -4.74 -71.67
C GLY A 422 47.44 -6.11 -71.19
N GLY A 423 46.60 -6.78 -71.97
CA GLY A 423 46.05 -8.11 -71.61
C GLY A 423 44.98 -8.10 -70.50
N SER A 424 44.44 -6.92 -70.17
CA SER A 424 43.36 -6.74 -69.19
C SER A 424 42.32 -5.74 -69.69
N ALA A 425 41.10 -5.80 -69.17
CA ALA A 425 40.03 -4.86 -69.48
C ALA A 425 39.53 -4.17 -68.22
N ILE A 426 39.46 -2.83 -68.24
CA ILE A 426 38.77 -2.05 -67.22
C ILE A 426 37.32 -1.92 -67.67
N VAL A 427 36.44 -2.62 -66.95
CA VAL A 427 34.99 -2.61 -67.15
C VAL A 427 34.39 -1.58 -66.20
N THR A 428 33.67 -0.61 -66.73
CA THR A 428 33.04 0.50 -66.00
C THR A 428 31.54 0.56 -66.28
N TRP A 429 30.72 0.84 -65.27
CA TRP A 429 29.26 0.92 -65.41
C TRP A 429 28.64 1.82 -64.33
N ARG A 430 27.32 2.04 -64.43
CA ARG A 430 26.50 2.69 -63.41
C ARG A 430 25.45 1.73 -62.87
N SER A 431 25.24 1.74 -61.55
CA SER A 431 24.24 0.90 -60.89
C SER A 431 22.81 1.33 -61.24
N GLY A 432 21.96 0.35 -61.54
CA GLY A 432 20.51 0.52 -61.57
C GLY A 432 19.93 0.74 -60.17
N PHE A 433 18.61 0.90 -60.08
CA PHE A 433 17.88 0.84 -58.81
C PHE A 433 18.03 -0.55 -58.18
N SER A 434 18.25 -0.63 -56.86
CA SER A 434 18.59 -1.89 -56.19
C SER A 434 17.41 -2.77 -55.82
N GLY A 435 16.17 -2.30 -56.05
CA GLY A 435 14.99 -2.94 -55.46
C GLY A 435 14.87 -2.73 -53.95
N GLY A 436 15.58 -1.76 -53.37
CA GLY A 436 15.52 -1.46 -51.93
C GLY A 436 16.33 -2.42 -51.04
N THR A 437 17.17 -3.26 -51.62
CA THR A 437 18.10 -4.17 -50.91
C THR A 437 19.53 -4.02 -51.44
N GLN A 438 20.48 -4.86 -50.99
CA GLN A 438 21.89 -4.84 -51.39
C GLN A 438 22.08 -5.44 -52.80
N LEU A 439 22.88 -4.80 -53.65
CA LEU A 439 23.26 -5.34 -54.95
C LEU A 439 24.56 -6.15 -54.91
N LYS A 440 24.52 -7.28 -55.62
CA LYS A 440 25.66 -8.04 -56.09
C LYS A 440 25.78 -7.83 -57.60
N PHE A 441 27.01 -7.83 -58.13
CA PHE A 441 27.28 -7.66 -59.55
C PHE A 441 28.10 -8.83 -60.09
N LEU A 442 27.87 -9.18 -61.35
CA LEU A 442 28.57 -10.22 -62.10
C LEU A 442 28.93 -9.64 -63.47
N ILE A 443 30.19 -9.73 -63.89
CA ILE A 443 30.62 -9.33 -65.24
C ILE A 443 30.73 -10.60 -66.07
N SER A 444 29.85 -10.77 -67.04
CA SER A 444 29.89 -11.88 -67.98
C SER A 444 30.59 -11.43 -69.26
N TYR A 445 31.51 -12.24 -69.79
CA TYR A 445 32.25 -11.92 -71.02
C TYR A 445 32.54 -13.15 -71.90
N THR A 446 32.57 -12.96 -73.21
CA THR A 446 32.81 -14.03 -74.20
C THR A 446 33.50 -13.49 -75.45
N ALA A 447 34.30 -14.31 -76.13
CA ALA A 447 34.85 -14.01 -77.46
C ALA A 447 34.07 -14.70 -78.60
N ASN A 448 33.39 -15.81 -78.31
CA ASN A 448 32.79 -16.70 -79.31
C ASN A 448 31.26 -16.82 -79.21
N LEU A 449 30.62 -15.98 -78.38
CA LEU A 449 29.17 -15.95 -78.07
C LEU A 449 28.61 -17.21 -77.38
N THR A 450 29.25 -18.38 -77.53
CA THR A 450 28.80 -19.68 -77.02
C THR A 450 29.36 -20.01 -75.64
N SER A 451 30.54 -19.50 -75.27
CA SER A 451 31.16 -19.76 -73.97
C SER A 451 31.37 -18.46 -73.18
N TRP A 452 30.57 -18.27 -72.12
CA TRP A 452 30.61 -17.09 -71.27
C TRP A 452 31.44 -17.37 -70.00
N LYS A 453 32.46 -16.56 -69.77
CA LYS A 453 33.22 -16.48 -68.51
C LYS A 453 32.55 -15.47 -67.58
N ILE A 454 32.61 -15.71 -66.27
CA ILE A 454 32.07 -14.80 -65.24
C ILE A 454 33.21 -14.30 -64.37
N HIS A 455 33.28 -12.98 -64.17
CA HIS A 455 34.17 -12.32 -63.22
C HIS A 455 33.37 -11.74 -62.06
N HIS A 456 33.84 -12.02 -60.84
CA HIS A 456 33.23 -11.54 -59.59
C HIS A 456 33.97 -10.31 -59.08
N PRO A 457 33.40 -9.09 -59.21
CA PRO A 457 34.05 -7.87 -58.76
C PRO A 457 33.99 -7.77 -57.23
N ARG A 458 35.13 -7.50 -56.58
CA ARG A 458 35.24 -7.37 -55.11
C ARG A 458 34.71 -6.01 -54.63
N LEU A 459 33.42 -5.76 -54.84
CA LEU A 459 32.71 -4.56 -54.39
C LEU A 459 32.14 -4.77 -52.99
N LYS A 460 32.11 -3.71 -52.18
CA LYS A 460 31.42 -3.66 -50.89
C LYS A 460 30.34 -2.58 -50.93
N ASN A 461 29.23 -2.82 -50.24
CA ASN A 461 28.17 -1.87 -49.93
C ASN A 461 27.66 -1.06 -51.16
N VAL A 462 27.29 -1.76 -52.23
CA VAL A 462 26.66 -1.14 -53.41
C VAL A 462 25.14 -1.11 -53.23
N SER A 463 24.65 0.01 -52.73
CA SER A 463 23.23 0.30 -52.50
C SER A 463 22.83 1.72 -52.95
N ILE A 464 23.62 2.34 -53.83
CA ILE A 464 23.37 3.70 -54.32
C ILE A 464 22.98 3.64 -55.81
N PHE A 465 21.88 4.30 -56.18
CA PHE A 465 21.48 4.46 -57.59
C PHE A 465 22.49 5.32 -58.36
N ASN A 466 22.78 4.98 -59.62
CA ASN A 466 23.67 5.75 -60.50
C ASN A 466 25.12 5.91 -59.96
N GLN A 467 25.54 5.03 -59.04
CA GLN A 467 26.92 4.95 -58.56
C GLN A 467 27.81 4.46 -59.70
N SER A 468 28.88 5.20 -59.98
CA SER A 468 29.88 4.75 -60.96
C SER A 468 30.75 3.67 -60.34
N LEU A 469 30.86 2.53 -61.01
CA LEU A 469 31.53 1.32 -60.55
C LEU A 469 32.54 0.86 -61.60
N SER A 470 33.62 0.23 -61.16
CA SER A 470 34.68 -0.26 -62.04
C SER A 470 35.34 -1.53 -61.49
N THR A 471 35.69 -2.46 -62.38
CA THR A 471 36.59 -3.57 -62.07
C THR A 471 37.60 -3.78 -63.19
N ARG A 472 38.78 -4.30 -62.87
CA ARG A 472 39.69 -4.87 -63.87
C ARG A 472 39.38 -6.37 -64.02
N VAL A 473 39.25 -6.82 -65.26
CA VAL A 473 39.25 -8.23 -65.66
C VAL A 473 40.65 -8.51 -66.22
N HIS A 474 41.32 -9.53 -65.69
CA HIS A 474 42.68 -9.91 -66.06
C HIS A 474 42.67 -11.06 -67.08
N ASP A 475 43.86 -11.40 -67.60
CA ASP A 475 44.11 -12.61 -68.39
C ASP A 475 43.21 -12.75 -69.62
N LEU A 476 43.08 -11.64 -70.35
CA LEU A 476 42.34 -11.52 -71.61
C LEU A 476 43.31 -11.59 -72.80
N PRO A 477 43.25 -12.65 -73.63
CA PRO A 477 43.89 -12.72 -74.95
C PRO A 477 43.57 -11.55 -75.88
N LEU A 478 44.29 -11.48 -76.99
CA LEU A 478 44.04 -10.52 -78.07
C LEU A 478 42.87 -11.01 -78.94
N ASP A 479 41.65 -10.58 -78.59
CA ASP A 479 40.41 -10.97 -79.28
C ASP A 479 39.34 -9.87 -79.19
N SER A 480 38.22 -10.07 -79.89
CA SER A 480 37.00 -9.27 -79.81
C SER A 480 36.06 -9.83 -78.73
N TYR A 481 35.92 -9.13 -77.61
CA TYR A 481 35.09 -9.56 -76.49
C TYR A 481 33.76 -8.83 -76.42
N VAL A 482 32.68 -9.59 -76.19
CA VAL A 482 31.38 -9.08 -75.76
C VAL A 482 31.30 -9.15 -74.24
N PHE A 483 31.02 -8.02 -73.59
CA PHE A 483 30.80 -7.89 -72.15
C PHE A 483 29.34 -7.54 -71.86
N CYS A 484 28.80 -8.06 -70.75
CA CYS A 484 27.61 -7.51 -70.10
C CYS A 484 27.77 -7.55 -68.56
N VAL A 485 26.98 -6.74 -67.86
CA VAL A 485 26.97 -6.68 -66.40
C VAL A 485 25.58 -7.07 -65.89
N ARG A 486 25.51 -8.09 -65.05
CA ARG A 486 24.29 -8.53 -64.36
C ARG A 486 24.31 -8.04 -62.92
N ALA A 487 23.27 -7.32 -62.53
CA ALA A 487 22.94 -7.04 -61.14
C ALA A 487 22.06 -8.18 -60.58
N GLU A 488 22.26 -8.52 -59.33
CA GLU A 488 21.59 -9.62 -58.62
C GLU A 488 21.30 -9.18 -57.18
N ASN A 489 20.11 -9.51 -56.68
CA ASN A 489 19.70 -9.39 -55.28
C ASN A 489 18.85 -10.61 -54.88
N GLU A 490 18.30 -10.62 -53.66
CA GLU A 490 17.50 -11.76 -53.16
C GLU A 490 16.17 -11.99 -53.90
N PHE A 491 15.60 -10.97 -54.54
CA PHE A 491 14.33 -11.02 -55.27
C PHE A 491 14.51 -11.27 -56.79
N GLY A 492 15.75 -11.20 -57.32
CA GLY A 492 16.01 -11.50 -58.73
C GLY A 492 17.27 -10.87 -59.31
N SER A 493 17.31 -10.74 -60.63
CA SER A 493 18.48 -10.22 -61.35
C SER A 493 18.12 -9.53 -62.66
N ALA A 494 18.88 -8.52 -63.06
CA ALA A 494 18.73 -7.81 -64.32
C ALA A 494 20.09 -7.54 -64.99
N THR A 495 20.13 -7.55 -66.32
CA THR A 495 21.37 -7.52 -67.11
C THR A 495 21.42 -6.28 -68.00
N SER A 496 22.60 -5.67 -68.12
CA SER A 496 22.85 -4.54 -69.02
C SER A 496 22.73 -4.97 -70.50
N SER A 497 22.64 -3.98 -71.38
CA SER A 497 22.98 -4.18 -72.79
C SER A 497 24.40 -4.74 -72.94
N ASN A 498 24.63 -5.52 -74.00
CA ASN A 498 25.95 -6.03 -74.37
C ASN A 498 26.80 -4.93 -74.99
N VAL A 499 28.12 -4.94 -74.72
CA VAL A 499 29.11 -4.04 -75.34
C VAL A 499 30.26 -4.87 -75.90
N THR A 500 30.56 -4.68 -77.18
CA THR A 500 31.64 -5.38 -77.90
C THR A 500 32.88 -4.49 -78.01
N VAL A 501 34.05 -4.98 -77.62
CA VAL A 501 35.34 -4.25 -77.69
C VAL A 501 36.46 -5.18 -78.19
N ILE A 502 37.27 -4.65 -79.10
CA ILE A 502 38.45 -5.34 -79.65
C ILE A 502 39.67 -5.00 -78.80
N CYS A 503 40.23 -5.98 -78.08
CA CYS A 503 41.40 -5.77 -77.25
C CYS A 503 42.70 -5.90 -78.08
N THR A 504 43.19 -4.77 -78.60
CA THR A 504 44.49 -4.71 -79.31
C THR A 504 45.66 -4.44 -78.34
N GLY A 505 46.82 -5.03 -78.63
CA GLY A 505 47.92 -5.17 -77.66
C GLY A 505 48.86 -3.96 -77.47
N LEU A 506 48.53 -2.80 -78.01
CA LEU A 506 49.42 -1.63 -77.97
C LEU A 506 49.30 -0.87 -76.64
N SER A 507 50.37 -0.91 -75.85
CA SER A 507 50.55 0.03 -74.73
C SER A 507 50.91 1.42 -75.25
N PRO A 508 50.41 2.51 -74.64
CA PRO A 508 50.91 3.85 -74.96
C PRO A 508 52.40 3.95 -74.57
N VAL A 509 53.20 4.57 -75.44
CA VAL A 509 54.65 4.68 -75.25
C VAL A 509 54.98 5.56 -74.04
N ILE A 510 55.82 5.04 -73.15
CA ILE A 510 56.35 5.81 -72.01
C ILE A 510 57.40 6.79 -72.52
N GLY A 511 57.12 8.10 -72.43
CA GLY A 511 58.11 9.15 -72.64
C GLY A 511 59.05 9.29 -71.45
N ASN A 512 60.36 9.37 -71.70
CA ASN A 512 61.39 9.51 -70.66
C ASN A 512 61.49 10.95 -70.11
N ASP A 513 60.55 11.34 -69.23
CA ASP A 513 60.58 12.65 -68.56
C ASP A 513 61.59 12.69 -67.39
N SER A 514 62.87 12.90 -67.73
CA SER A 514 63.98 12.98 -66.77
C SER A 514 64.22 14.39 -66.18
N ASP A 515 63.33 15.37 -66.44
CA ASP A 515 63.48 16.78 -65.96
C ASP A 515 62.60 17.14 -64.74
N ILE A 516 61.66 16.28 -64.32
CA ILE A 516 60.72 16.60 -63.22
C ILE A 516 61.41 16.61 -61.84
N LEU A 517 62.31 15.66 -61.57
CA LEU A 517 62.98 15.53 -60.27
C LEU A 517 63.87 16.73 -59.91
N ARG A 518 64.33 17.52 -60.89
CA ARG A 518 65.19 18.69 -60.64
C ARG A 518 64.41 19.95 -60.25
N ARG A 519 63.08 19.96 -60.36
CA ARG A 519 62.22 21.10 -59.97
C ARG A 519 61.58 20.97 -58.58
N ILE A 520 61.41 19.75 -58.08
CA ILE A 520 60.75 19.49 -56.78
C ILE A 520 61.55 20.09 -55.61
N TYR A 521 62.89 20.08 -55.67
CA TYR A 521 63.74 20.52 -54.56
C TYR A 521 63.72 22.04 -54.29
N ILE A 522 63.20 22.86 -55.21
CA ILE A 522 63.17 24.33 -55.05
C ILE A 522 61.85 24.81 -54.42
N TYR A 523 60.71 24.18 -54.74
CA TYR A 523 59.40 24.59 -54.23
C TYR A 523 59.08 24.09 -52.80
N GLY A 524 59.80 23.07 -52.31
CA GLY A 524 59.57 22.52 -50.96
C GLY A 524 59.82 23.50 -49.81
N SER A 525 60.78 24.42 -49.96
CA SER A 525 61.13 25.39 -48.90
C SER A 525 60.08 26.50 -48.71
N VAL A 526 59.57 27.05 -49.82
CA VAL A 526 58.61 28.16 -49.81
C VAL A 526 57.23 27.70 -49.30
N GLY A 527 56.80 26.49 -49.66
CA GLY A 527 55.53 25.92 -49.20
C GLY A 527 55.46 25.74 -47.67
N CYS A 528 56.52 25.17 -47.07
CA CYS A 528 56.59 25.01 -45.62
C CYS A 528 56.61 26.35 -44.87
N GLY A 529 57.32 27.36 -45.39
CA GLY A 529 57.31 28.71 -44.82
C GLY A 529 55.92 29.33 -44.80
N LEU A 530 55.21 29.30 -45.92
CA LEU A 530 53.83 29.80 -46.02
C LEU A 530 52.86 29.06 -45.09
N PHE A 531 52.95 27.74 -44.99
CA PHE A 531 52.06 26.94 -44.13
C PHE A 531 52.28 27.24 -42.64
N LEU A 532 53.53 27.40 -42.20
CA LEU A 532 53.87 27.79 -40.83
C LEU A 532 53.42 29.22 -40.51
N VAL A 533 53.57 30.16 -41.44
CA VAL A 533 53.07 31.55 -41.27
C VAL A 533 51.54 31.58 -41.18
N LEU A 534 50.83 30.80 -42.01
CA LEU A 534 49.37 30.68 -41.94
C LEU A 534 48.89 30.04 -40.63
N LEU A 535 49.58 29.02 -40.12
CA LEU A 535 49.32 28.45 -38.79
C LEU A 535 49.54 29.49 -37.68
N PHE A 536 50.62 30.27 -37.75
CA PHE A 536 50.90 31.31 -36.76
C PHE A 536 49.83 32.43 -36.78
N ILE A 537 49.38 32.83 -37.97
CA ILE A 537 48.26 33.78 -38.15
C ILE A 537 46.95 33.19 -37.61
N ALA A 538 46.66 31.91 -37.85
CA ALA A 538 45.48 31.24 -37.31
C ALA A 538 45.49 31.19 -35.78
N VAL A 539 46.63 30.85 -35.17
CA VAL A 539 46.82 30.87 -33.71
C VAL A 539 46.67 32.29 -33.16
N LEU A 540 47.24 33.31 -33.81
CA LEU A 540 47.03 34.71 -33.43
C LEU A 540 45.56 35.13 -33.54
N ILE A 541 44.81 34.70 -34.56
CA ILE A 541 43.37 34.95 -34.70
C ILE A 541 42.58 34.25 -33.57
N ILE A 542 42.96 33.04 -33.15
CA ILE A 542 42.34 32.32 -32.02
C ILE A 542 42.64 33.03 -30.69
N ILE A 543 43.88 33.50 -30.48
CA ILE A 543 44.27 34.29 -29.30
C ILE A 543 43.54 35.66 -29.29
N PHE A 544 43.38 36.31 -30.44
CA PHE A 544 42.66 37.58 -30.54
C PHE A 544 41.14 37.39 -30.37
N ARG A 545 40.55 36.33 -30.93
CA ARG A 545 39.13 35.97 -30.72
C ARG A 545 38.86 35.62 -29.25
N SER A 546 39.70 34.82 -28.59
CA SER A 546 39.54 34.47 -27.18
C SER A 546 39.76 35.66 -26.24
N ARG A 547 40.69 36.58 -26.55
CA ARG A 547 40.81 37.87 -25.83
C ARG A 547 39.59 38.78 -26.07
N LYS A 548 39.00 38.78 -27.28
CA LYS A 548 37.79 39.57 -27.62
C LYS A 548 36.52 38.98 -27.00
N THR A 549 36.40 37.65 -26.85
CA THR A 549 35.28 37.03 -26.10
C THR A 549 35.44 37.18 -24.59
N ARG A 550 36.66 37.11 -24.02
CA ARG A 550 36.90 37.47 -22.61
C ARG A 550 36.49 38.93 -22.33
N LYS A 551 36.88 39.90 -23.18
CA LYS A 551 36.43 41.30 -23.04
C LYS A 551 34.94 41.53 -23.30
N LYS A 552 34.25 40.70 -24.11
CA LYS A 552 32.77 40.76 -24.24
C LYS A 552 32.03 40.13 -23.04
N ARG A 553 32.50 39.01 -22.49
CA ARG A 553 31.85 38.34 -21.34
C ARG A 553 31.79 39.22 -20.08
N MET A 554 32.76 40.12 -19.87
CA MET A 554 32.76 41.06 -18.72
C MET A 554 31.76 42.23 -18.82
N LYS A 555 31.07 42.45 -19.95
CA LYS A 555 30.11 43.58 -20.10
C LYS A 555 28.66 43.16 -20.34
N ALA A 556 28.36 41.86 -20.33
CA ALA A 556 27.03 41.31 -20.63
C ALA A 556 26.35 40.58 -19.45
N ASN A 557 27.04 40.33 -18.33
CA ASN A 557 26.50 39.55 -17.21
C ASN A 557 25.95 40.43 -16.05
N ARG A 558 25.29 41.55 -16.37
CA ARG A 558 24.62 42.42 -15.38
C ARG A 558 23.15 42.75 -15.72
N ASN A 559 22.46 41.85 -16.44
CA ASN A 559 21.01 41.77 -16.40
C ASN A 559 20.50 40.36 -16.79
N ARG A 560 19.95 39.68 -15.79
CA ARG A 560 19.09 38.47 -15.80
C ARG A 560 18.91 37.70 -17.12
N LYS A 561 19.24 36.40 -17.07
CA LYS A 561 18.24 35.39 -17.47
C LYS A 561 17.53 34.92 -16.20
N GLY A 562 16.21 35.07 -16.16
CA GLY A 562 15.35 34.30 -15.26
C GLY A 562 14.63 33.26 -16.08
N PHE A 563 14.75 31.98 -15.70
CA PHE A 563 14.07 30.83 -16.31
C PHE A 563 14.41 30.48 -17.78
N SER A 564 14.34 29.19 -18.12
CA SER A 564 14.18 28.71 -19.50
C SER A 564 14.04 27.19 -19.62
N GLU A 565 13.16 26.81 -20.54
CA GLU A 565 13.09 25.57 -21.32
C GLU A 565 12.97 26.00 -22.81
N PRO A 566 12.92 25.10 -23.83
CA PRO A 566 13.21 23.66 -23.86
C PRO A 566 14.18 23.25 -25.03
N LYS A 567 14.47 21.93 -25.16
CA LYS A 567 14.65 21.13 -26.44
C LYS A 567 15.72 21.58 -27.50
N GLU A 568 16.24 20.76 -28.43
CA GLU A 568 16.19 19.30 -28.70
C GLU A 568 17.47 18.80 -29.45
N GLU A 569 17.46 17.51 -29.84
CA GLU A 569 18.42 16.59 -30.52
C GLU A 569 19.18 17.13 -31.78
N ASP A 570 20.06 16.41 -32.53
CA ASP A 570 20.24 14.96 -32.85
C ASP A 570 21.66 14.74 -33.49
N ASN A 571 22.30 13.56 -33.67
CA ASN A 571 22.05 12.15 -33.24
C ASN A 571 23.31 11.61 -32.47
N GLU A 572 24.15 10.60 -32.78
CA GLU A 572 24.30 9.49 -33.75
C GLU A 572 25.38 8.53 -33.14
N LEU A 573 25.51 7.19 -33.29
CA LEU A 573 24.69 5.96 -33.33
C LEU A 573 25.54 4.86 -34.02
N GLU A 574 26.06 3.84 -33.30
CA GLU A 574 26.45 2.54 -33.91
C GLU A 574 26.37 1.36 -32.90
N LEU A 575 26.38 0.12 -33.42
CA LEU A 575 25.90 -1.12 -32.76
C LEU A 575 26.98 -1.85 -31.92
N VAL A 576 26.53 -2.70 -30.97
CA VAL A 576 26.57 -4.19 -31.05
C VAL A 576 26.23 -4.84 -29.68
N ASN A 577 25.63 -6.03 -29.72
CA ASN A 577 25.27 -6.88 -28.57
C ASN A 577 26.44 -7.19 -27.62
N ASN A 578 26.16 -7.37 -26.32
CA ASN A 578 26.74 -8.46 -25.53
C ASN A 578 26.02 -8.65 -24.19
N VAL A 579 25.40 -9.82 -23.99
CA VAL A 579 25.00 -10.33 -22.67
C VAL A 579 25.95 -11.47 -22.34
N SER A 580 26.92 -11.22 -21.45
CA SER A 580 27.87 -12.25 -21.02
C SER A 580 27.25 -13.12 -19.93
N TYR A 581 26.93 -14.37 -20.28
CA TYR A 581 26.94 -15.45 -19.29
C TYR A 581 28.37 -15.59 -18.76
N ILE A 582 28.52 -15.63 -17.44
CA ILE A 582 29.78 -16.01 -16.78
C ILE A 582 29.52 -17.37 -16.14
N SER A 583 29.94 -18.44 -16.82
CA SER A 583 30.32 -19.65 -16.10
C SER A 583 31.64 -19.36 -15.38
N ALA A 584 31.82 -19.92 -14.19
CA ALA A 584 33.16 -20.01 -13.63
C ALA A 584 33.89 -21.14 -14.35
N ASP A 585 35.06 -20.81 -14.91
CA ASP A 585 36.30 -21.59 -14.91
C ASP A 585 37.43 -20.60 -15.29
N ASP A 586 38.68 -20.99 -15.06
CA ASP A 586 39.92 -20.26 -15.41
C ASP A 586 40.09 -18.82 -14.88
N LEU A 587 40.45 -18.73 -13.60
CA LEU A 587 41.58 -17.88 -13.21
C LEU A 587 42.64 -18.79 -12.58
N ASP A 588 43.71 -19.09 -13.31
CA ASP A 588 44.98 -19.53 -12.73
C ASP A 588 46.16 -18.94 -13.51
N ASP A 589 47.24 -18.63 -12.80
CA ASP A 589 48.39 -17.91 -13.36
C ASP A 589 49.47 -18.88 -13.85
N LYS A 590 49.68 -18.91 -15.18
CA LYS A 590 50.89 -19.28 -15.96
C LYS A 590 50.90 -20.56 -16.82
N GLU A 591 51.60 -20.36 -17.93
CA GLU A 591 52.41 -21.31 -18.73
C GLU A 591 51.72 -22.29 -19.71
N GLU A 592 52.17 -22.14 -20.97
CA GLU A 592 52.14 -23.00 -22.17
C GLU A 592 50.85 -23.71 -22.64
N SER A 593 50.41 -23.28 -23.83
CA SER A 593 49.64 -24.07 -24.81
C SER A 593 50.42 -25.30 -25.33
N PRO A 594 49.80 -26.35 -25.93
CA PRO A 594 48.54 -26.27 -26.67
C PRO A 594 47.60 -27.52 -26.64
N ASN A 595 46.58 -27.44 -27.52
CA ASN A 595 45.82 -28.51 -28.18
C ASN A 595 44.41 -28.88 -27.70
N VAL A 596 43.61 -29.17 -28.72
CA VAL A 596 42.17 -29.43 -28.74
C VAL A 596 41.92 -30.93 -28.63
N GLU A 597 40.94 -31.35 -27.82
CA GLU A 597 40.01 -32.40 -28.26
C GLU A 597 38.66 -32.33 -27.54
N THR A 598 37.59 -32.77 -28.22
CA THR A 598 36.20 -32.66 -27.74
C THR A 598 35.67 -33.99 -27.24
N HIS A 599 35.33 -34.10 -25.95
CA HIS A 599 34.55 -35.23 -25.44
C HIS A 599 33.44 -34.80 -24.48
N LYS A 600 32.22 -35.30 -24.74
CA LYS A 600 31.14 -35.34 -23.76
C LYS A 600 31.44 -36.45 -22.75
N ASN A 601 31.42 -36.14 -21.45
CA ASN A 601 30.99 -37.09 -20.44
C ASN A 601 30.47 -36.38 -19.18
N LEU A 602 29.68 -37.10 -18.39
CA LEU A 602 28.99 -36.57 -17.21
C LEU A 602 29.77 -36.95 -15.94
N GLN A 603 30.32 -35.98 -15.21
CA GLN A 603 30.90 -36.22 -13.88
C GLN A 603 30.79 -34.98 -12.98
N THR A 604 30.88 -35.18 -11.67
CA THR A 604 30.42 -34.25 -10.62
C THR A 604 31.52 -33.33 -10.09
N VAL A 605 31.26 -32.01 -10.09
CA VAL A 605 32.14 -30.96 -9.53
C VAL A 605 31.35 -30.08 -8.53
N ASN A 606 32.05 -29.47 -7.56
CA ASN A 606 31.48 -28.77 -6.40
C ASN A 606 31.49 -27.23 -6.53
N ASP A 607 30.58 -26.68 -7.32
CA ASP A 607 30.53 -25.23 -7.55
C ASP A 607 30.04 -24.45 -6.31
N SER A 608 30.92 -23.65 -5.70
CA SER A 608 30.56 -22.56 -4.78
C SER A 608 30.78 -21.21 -5.47
N VAL A 609 29.85 -20.28 -5.31
CA VAL A 609 29.85 -19.03 -6.10
C VAL A 609 30.63 -17.93 -5.37
N TYR A 610 31.75 -17.55 -5.97
CA TYR A 610 32.54 -16.40 -5.57
C TYR A 610 32.24 -15.21 -6.51
N SER A 611 32.12 -14.02 -5.95
CA SER A 611 31.95 -12.78 -6.71
C SER A 611 32.80 -11.70 -6.07
N PHE A 612 33.95 -11.42 -6.67
CA PHE A 612 34.94 -10.47 -6.17
C PHE A 612 35.02 -9.24 -7.08
N VAL A 613 34.89 -8.05 -6.51
CA VAL A 613 35.13 -6.79 -7.23
C VAL A 613 36.14 -5.95 -6.46
N LYS A 614 37.27 -5.71 -7.12
CA LYS A 614 38.32 -4.75 -6.73
C LYS A 614 38.49 -3.78 -7.89
N ASN A 615 38.59 -2.49 -7.60
CA ASN A 615 38.68 -1.45 -8.63
C ASN A 615 39.78 -0.43 -8.28
N ASP A 616 40.99 -0.71 -8.78
CA ASP A 616 42.22 0.01 -8.45
C ASP A 616 42.51 1.22 -9.36
N ASN A 617 41.84 1.32 -10.52
CA ASN A 617 42.18 2.31 -11.57
C ASN A 617 41.19 3.47 -11.62
N GLY A 618 41.70 4.70 -11.46
CA GLY A 618 40.92 5.94 -11.32
C GLY A 618 40.32 6.53 -12.60
N ASN A 619 39.53 5.75 -13.34
CA ASN A 619 38.78 6.25 -14.51
C ASN A 619 37.28 6.34 -14.21
N LYS A 620 36.61 7.42 -14.63
CA LYS A 620 35.16 7.64 -14.39
C LYS A 620 34.31 6.73 -15.30
N GLY A 621 33.97 5.53 -14.80
CA GLY A 621 33.04 4.59 -15.43
C GLY A 621 31.68 4.54 -14.73
N ASN A 622 30.61 4.24 -15.48
CA ASN A 622 29.26 4.08 -14.93
C ASN A 622 29.16 2.86 -13.99
N SER A 623 28.34 3.00 -12.95
CA SER A 623 28.18 2.01 -11.88
C SER A 623 27.72 0.64 -12.37
N ARG A 624 28.38 -0.43 -11.89
CA ARG A 624 27.90 -1.81 -12.01
C ARG A 624 27.54 -2.35 -10.63
N GLN A 625 26.34 -2.90 -10.48
CA GLN A 625 25.90 -3.57 -9.26
C GLN A 625 26.46 -5.00 -9.22
N VAL A 626 26.75 -5.53 -8.02
CA VAL A 626 27.23 -6.90 -7.85
C VAL A 626 26.07 -7.81 -7.52
N TYR A 627 25.87 -8.83 -8.35
CA TYR A 627 24.78 -9.80 -8.24
C TYR A 627 25.36 -11.22 -8.12
N SER A 628 25.15 -11.87 -6.98
CA SER A 628 25.50 -13.28 -6.75
C SER A 628 24.22 -14.09 -6.55
N PHE A 629 23.86 -14.91 -7.53
CA PHE A 629 22.64 -15.74 -7.52
C PHE A 629 22.98 -17.23 -7.49
N VAL A 630 22.29 -18.01 -6.65
CA VAL A 630 22.27 -19.48 -6.71
C VAL A 630 20.83 -19.99 -6.66
N LYS A 631 20.50 -20.86 -7.61
CA LYS A 631 19.26 -21.65 -7.68
C LYS A 631 19.63 -23.12 -7.97
N ARG A 632 18.80 -24.08 -7.55
CA ARG A 632 18.98 -25.52 -7.83
C ARG A 632 17.61 -26.13 -8.10
N ASP A 633 17.46 -26.67 -9.31
CA ASP A 633 16.19 -27.11 -9.92
C ASP A 633 16.33 -28.54 -10.48
N ASN A 634 16.92 -29.47 -9.71
CA ASN A 634 17.22 -30.82 -10.20
C ASN A 634 17.17 -31.86 -9.08
N ASP A 635 16.43 -32.94 -9.32
CA ASP A 635 15.75 -33.73 -8.28
C ASP A 635 16.54 -34.97 -7.83
N ASN A 636 17.58 -35.36 -8.59
CA ASN A 636 18.32 -36.61 -8.44
C ASN A 636 19.84 -36.42 -8.37
N ALA A 637 20.32 -35.62 -7.41
CA ALA A 637 21.74 -35.52 -7.11
C ALA A 637 21.97 -35.26 -5.62
N GLU A 638 22.51 -36.23 -4.88
CA GLU A 638 23.20 -35.94 -3.62
C GLU A 638 24.44 -35.07 -3.89
N GLY A 639 24.78 -34.17 -2.97
CA GLY A 639 25.93 -33.30 -3.16
C GLY A 639 26.14 -32.30 -2.04
N ASN A 640 27.42 -32.03 -1.76
CA ASN A 640 27.87 -31.21 -0.64
C ASN A 640 27.45 -29.73 -0.74
N SER A 641 27.58 -29.05 0.39
CA SER A 641 27.16 -27.67 0.60
C SER A 641 27.80 -26.68 -0.40
N ARG A 642 26.97 -26.07 -1.25
CA ARG A 642 27.36 -24.90 -2.06
C ARG A 642 27.30 -23.64 -1.19
N GLN A 643 28.38 -22.87 -1.17
CA GLN A 643 28.48 -21.60 -0.43
C GLN A 643 28.46 -20.39 -1.39
N VAL A 644 28.13 -19.21 -0.88
CA VAL A 644 28.11 -17.96 -1.66
C VAL A 644 28.94 -16.88 -0.97
N TYR A 645 29.89 -16.31 -1.70
CA TYR A 645 30.83 -15.30 -1.24
C TYR A 645 30.78 -14.06 -2.14
N SER A 646 30.30 -12.93 -1.62
CA SER A 646 30.26 -11.64 -2.32
C SER A 646 31.20 -10.65 -1.64
N PHE A 647 32.28 -10.24 -2.30
CA PHE A 647 33.33 -9.38 -1.77
C PHE A 647 33.49 -8.10 -2.62
N VAL A 648 33.46 -6.91 -1.98
CA VAL A 648 33.71 -5.63 -2.66
C VAL A 648 34.71 -4.75 -1.89
N LYS A 649 35.87 -4.51 -2.50
CA LYS A 649 36.89 -3.54 -2.05
C LYS A 649 37.04 -2.41 -3.07
N ARG A 650 37.35 -1.19 -2.60
CA ARG A 650 37.66 -0.05 -3.47
C ARG A 650 38.65 0.86 -2.75
N ASP A 651 39.85 0.95 -3.31
CA ASP A 651 41.01 1.65 -2.78
C ASP A 651 41.36 2.73 -3.81
N ASN A 652 40.83 3.96 -3.66
CA ASN A 652 40.99 4.97 -4.71
C ASN A 652 40.83 6.41 -4.18
N HIS A 653 41.89 7.21 -4.30
CA HIS A 653 42.03 8.49 -3.58
C HIS A 653 41.34 9.72 -4.18
N ASN A 654 40.84 9.69 -5.42
CA ASN A 654 40.24 10.89 -6.06
C ASN A 654 39.17 10.53 -7.12
N ALA A 655 37.99 10.06 -6.72
CA ALA A 655 36.96 9.63 -7.68
C ALA A 655 35.50 9.77 -7.21
N GLU A 656 34.87 10.92 -7.50
CA GLU A 656 33.41 11.11 -7.47
C GLU A 656 32.69 10.04 -8.30
N GLY A 657 31.65 9.41 -7.75
CA GLY A 657 30.79 8.50 -8.50
C GLY A 657 29.87 7.64 -7.63
N ASN A 658 28.64 7.40 -8.12
CA ASN A 658 27.60 6.67 -7.39
C ASN A 658 28.00 5.23 -6.99
N SER A 659 27.41 4.76 -5.89
CA SER A 659 27.77 3.54 -5.18
C SER A 659 27.47 2.23 -5.91
N HIS A 660 28.34 1.25 -5.69
CA HIS A 660 28.06 -0.15 -6.00
C HIS A 660 27.20 -0.74 -4.87
N GLN A 661 26.03 -1.31 -5.21
CA GLN A 661 25.23 -2.12 -4.30
C GLN A 661 25.61 -3.60 -4.45
N VAL A 662 25.47 -4.38 -3.37
CA VAL A 662 25.75 -5.83 -3.36
C VAL A 662 24.45 -6.59 -3.06
N TYR A 663 24.13 -7.53 -3.95
CA TYR A 663 22.94 -8.35 -3.90
C TYR A 663 23.33 -9.84 -3.93
N SER A 664 23.18 -10.52 -2.78
CA SER A 664 23.48 -11.93 -2.60
C SER A 664 22.17 -12.71 -2.38
N PHE A 665 21.83 -13.64 -3.28
CA PHE A 665 20.56 -14.37 -3.29
C PHE A 665 20.77 -15.89 -3.38
N VAL A 666 20.12 -16.64 -2.50
CA VAL A 666 20.03 -18.12 -2.58
C VAL A 666 18.57 -18.57 -2.51
N LYS A 667 18.13 -19.34 -3.50
CA LYS A 667 16.86 -20.10 -3.48
C LYS A 667 17.14 -21.60 -3.65
N THR A 668 16.42 -22.43 -2.92
CA THR A 668 16.42 -23.89 -3.06
C THR A 668 15.02 -24.43 -2.90
N ASP A 669 14.67 -25.33 -3.82
CA ASP A 669 13.36 -25.95 -4.00
C ASP A 669 13.61 -27.50 -4.04
N HIS A 670 12.59 -28.30 -3.78
CA HIS A 670 12.54 -29.78 -3.84
C HIS A 670 12.91 -30.62 -2.59
N ASP A 671 12.48 -31.89 -2.64
CA ASP A 671 11.97 -32.64 -1.47
C ASP A 671 12.64 -34.00 -1.19
N SER A 672 13.87 -34.20 -1.71
CA SER A 672 14.66 -35.42 -1.47
C SER A 672 15.73 -35.20 -0.40
N ALA A 673 15.91 -36.17 0.50
CA ALA A 673 16.85 -36.08 1.62
C ALA A 673 18.33 -36.05 1.17
N GLY A 674 19.20 -35.38 1.94
CA GLY A 674 20.66 -35.44 1.76
C GLY A 674 21.34 -34.20 1.14
N SER A 675 21.30 -33.04 1.80
CA SER A 675 22.24 -31.95 1.49
C SER A 675 22.57 -31.07 2.69
N SER A 676 23.86 -30.86 2.93
CA SER A 676 24.42 -30.25 4.14
C SER A 676 24.38 -28.71 4.15
N SER A 677 24.53 -28.15 5.36
CA SER A 677 24.56 -26.73 5.76
C SER A 677 25.13 -25.76 4.73
N ARG A 678 24.38 -24.73 4.31
CA ARG A 678 24.83 -23.74 3.31
C ARG A 678 24.99 -22.34 3.91
N GLN A 679 26.13 -21.71 3.66
CA GLN A 679 26.51 -20.42 4.25
C GLN A 679 26.63 -19.33 3.18
N MET A 680 26.17 -18.13 3.51
CA MET A 680 26.27 -16.92 2.68
C MET A 680 27.13 -15.88 3.39
N PHE A 681 28.09 -15.32 2.67
CA PHE A 681 29.03 -14.31 3.15
C PHE A 681 29.00 -13.08 2.23
N SER A 682 28.62 -11.92 2.76
CA SER A 682 28.61 -10.64 2.05
C SER A 682 29.51 -9.64 2.78
N PHE A 683 30.66 -9.29 2.18
CA PHE A 683 31.70 -8.43 2.77
C PHE A 683 31.95 -7.16 1.94
N VAL A 684 31.91 -5.99 2.57
CA VAL A 684 32.15 -4.70 1.90
C VAL A 684 33.05 -3.78 2.74
N ASN A 685 34.12 -3.26 2.15
CA ASN A 685 35.07 -2.36 2.82
C ASN A 685 35.31 -1.04 2.03
N LYS A 686 35.21 0.13 2.70
CA LYS A 686 35.55 1.46 2.16
C LYS A 686 36.75 2.04 2.93
N ASP A 687 37.93 1.97 2.31
CA ASP A 687 39.17 2.60 2.78
C ASP A 687 39.43 3.86 1.90
N ASN A 688 38.86 5.04 2.24
CA ASN A 688 39.33 6.30 1.62
C ASN A 688 38.85 7.62 2.24
N ASP A 689 39.68 8.66 2.10
CA ASP A 689 39.72 9.84 2.99
C ASP A 689 38.97 11.10 2.51
N ASN A 690 38.81 11.34 1.20
CA ASN A 690 38.23 12.60 0.67
C ASN A 690 37.35 12.34 -0.57
N ALA A 691 36.07 12.00 -0.39
CA ALA A 691 35.12 11.83 -1.50
C ALA A 691 33.66 11.70 -1.03
N GLU A 692 32.84 12.71 -1.33
CA GLU A 692 31.38 12.63 -1.30
C GLU A 692 30.87 11.51 -2.22
N GLY A 693 30.09 10.56 -1.71
CA GLY A 693 29.49 9.54 -2.56
C GLY A 693 28.62 8.54 -1.79
N ASN A 694 27.31 8.64 -2.03
CA ASN A 694 26.20 7.89 -1.40
C ASN A 694 26.54 6.47 -0.90
N ALA A 695 25.88 6.09 0.19
CA ALA A 695 26.16 4.87 0.95
C ALA A 695 26.08 3.57 0.13
N ARG A 696 27.04 2.66 0.35
CA ARG A 696 26.95 1.27 -0.15
C ARG A 696 25.87 0.53 0.62
N GLN A 697 25.03 -0.24 -0.08
CA GLN A 697 23.97 -1.05 0.53
C GLN A 697 24.27 -2.53 0.29
N VAL A 698 24.10 -3.35 1.34
CA VAL A 698 24.27 -4.81 1.28
C VAL A 698 22.91 -5.47 1.50
N TYR A 699 22.53 -6.32 0.56
CA TYR A 699 21.30 -7.09 0.55
C TYR A 699 21.61 -8.59 0.47
N SER A 700 21.35 -9.31 1.55
CA SER A 700 21.59 -10.76 1.67
C SER A 700 20.25 -11.48 1.90
N PHE A 701 19.83 -12.33 0.96
CA PHE A 701 18.53 -13.00 0.95
C PHE A 701 18.65 -14.53 0.81
N VAL A 702 18.02 -15.28 1.72
CA VAL A 702 17.95 -16.76 1.66
C VAL A 702 16.51 -17.26 1.81
N LYS A 703 16.04 -18.06 0.84
CA LYS A 703 14.78 -18.83 0.91
C LYS A 703 15.05 -20.31 0.66
N LYS A 704 14.53 -21.18 1.52
CA LYS A 704 14.46 -22.64 1.30
C LYS A 704 13.01 -23.07 1.43
N ASP A 705 12.53 -23.77 0.41
CA ASP A 705 11.22 -24.39 0.27
C ASP A 705 11.50 -25.91 0.17
N SER A 706 11.08 -26.73 1.13
CA SER A 706 11.39 -28.18 1.15
C SER A 706 10.61 -28.93 2.23
N ASP A 707 10.13 -30.12 1.89
CA ASP A 707 9.37 -31.02 2.79
C ASP A 707 10.22 -32.12 3.46
N SER A 708 11.55 -32.04 3.36
CA SER A 708 12.47 -33.08 3.88
C SER A 708 13.04 -32.77 5.29
N ALA A 709 12.87 -33.71 6.22
CA ALA A 709 13.16 -33.56 7.66
C ALA A 709 14.65 -33.70 8.07
N VAL A 710 15.59 -33.20 7.26
CA VAL A 710 17.04 -33.29 7.55
C VAL A 710 17.60 -31.93 7.99
N ASP A 711 18.29 -31.91 9.14
CA ASP A 711 18.87 -30.70 9.72
C ASP A 711 19.88 -30.04 8.76
N SER A 712 19.74 -28.73 8.59
CA SER A 712 20.50 -27.94 7.62
C SER A 712 20.76 -26.53 8.16
N GLN A 713 21.88 -26.39 8.88
CA GLN A 713 22.36 -25.11 9.42
C GLN A 713 22.69 -24.12 8.31
N ASN A 714 21.72 -23.30 7.92
CA ASN A 714 21.96 -22.17 7.04
C ASN A 714 22.32 -20.92 7.85
N ARG A 715 23.44 -20.29 7.52
CA ARG A 715 23.95 -19.08 8.20
C ARG A 715 24.19 -17.96 7.21
N VAL A 716 23.84 -16.73 7.59
CA VAL A 716 24.07 -15.52 6.79
C VAL A 716 25.01 -14.61 7.57
N TYR A 717 26.08 -14.19 6.92
CA TYR A 717 27.12 -13.32 7.45
C TYR A 717 27.23 -12.06 6.58
N SER A 718 26.77 -10.91 7.08
CA SER A 718 26.80 -9.63 6.37
C SER A 718 27.68 -8.63 7.12
N PHE A 719 28.84 -8.28 6.56
CA PHE A 719 29.88 -7.47 7.20
C PHE A 719 30.18 -6.18 6.40
N VAL A 720 30.15 -5.03 7.06
CA VAL A 720 30.54 -3.73 6.49
C VAL A 720 31.52 -2.99 7.39
N LYS A 721 32.61 -2.49 6.80
CA LYS A 721 33.62 -1.65 7.45
C LYS A 721 33.85 -0.36 6.63
N LYS A 722 34.00 0.77 7.33
CA LYS A 722 34.39 2.08 6.76
C LYS A 722 35.34 2.79 7.71
N ASP A 723 36.45 3.28 7.16
CA ASP A 723 37.48 4.01 7.88
C ASP A 723 37.59 5.43 7.30
N LYS A 724 37.40 6.45 8.17
CA LYS A 724 37.68 7.88 7.92
C LYS A 724 37.01 8.57 6.70
N ASP A 725 37.13 9.89 6.54
CA ASP A 725 36.97 10.93 7.60
C ASP A 725 36.01 12.08 7.21
N ASP A 726 35.30 11.95 6.08
CA ASP A 726 34.61 13.05 5.41
C ASP A 726 33.18 13.32 5.94
N VAL A 727 32.70 14.57 5.81
CA VAL A 727 31.69 15.16 6.72
C VAL A 727 30.23 14.76 6.43
N ASP A 728 29.81 14.73 5.16
CA ASP A 728 28.40 14.58 4.76
C ASP A 728 28.04 13.19 4.16
N ASP A 729 28.92 12.20 4.32
CA ASP A 729 28.81 10.88 3.66
C ASP A 729 27.82 9.94 4.38
N ILE A 730 26.65 9.71 3.77
CA ILE A 730 25.53 8.90 4.30
C ILE A 730 26.00 7.49 4.71
N ALA A 731 25.47 6.98 5.84
CA ALA A 731 25.85 5.70 6.42
C ALA A 731 25.30 4.48 5.64
N CYS A 732 26.12 3.42 5.54
CA CYS A 732 25.80 2.16 4.86
C CYS A 732 24.79 1.30 5.65
N PRO A 733 23.57 1.04 5.13
CA PRO A 733 22.64 0.10 5.74
C PRO A 733 22.93 -1.35 5.31
N VAL A 734 22.72 -2.28 6.22
CA VAL A 734 22.79 -3.74 5.98
C VAL A 734 21.40 -4.33 6.11
N PHE A 735 20.98 -5.11 5.11
CA PHE A 735 19.70 -5.81 5.07
C PHE A 735 19.92 -7.32 4.90
N SER A 736 19.56 -8.09 5.92
CA SER A 736 19.71 -9.56 5.94
C SER A 736 18.35 -10.23 6.17
N PHE A 737 17.91 -11.07 5.22
CA PHE A 737 16.58 -11.70 5.23
C PHE A 737 16.69 -13.23 5.09
N VAL A 738 16.01 -13.96 5.99
CA VAL A 738 15.92 -15.43 5.94
C VAL A 738 14.45 -15.88 6.09
N ASN A 739 14.00 -16.76 5.21
CA ASN A 739 12.66 -17.38 5.28
C ASN A 739 12.74 -18.92 5.28
N LYS A 740 11.78 -19.58 5.92
CA LYS A 740 11.52 -21.02 5.81
C LYS A 740 10.02 -21.25 5.57
N ASP A 741 9.72 -21.85 4.42
CA ASP A 741 8.43 -22.50 4.15
C ASP A 741 8.74 -24.02 4.13
N ASN A 742 8.00 -24.86 4.85
CA ASN A 742 8.33 -26.29 5.08
C ASN A 742 7.12 -27.00 5.71
N ASP A 743 6.40 -27.82 4.96
CA ASP A 743 5.05 -28.22 5.38
C ASP A 743 5.04 -29.47 6.30
N ASN A 744 6.12 -30.25 6.36
CA ASN A 744 6.24 -31.40 7.28
C ASN A 744 7.68 -31.55 7.86
N ALA A 745 7.80 -31.75 9.18
CA ALA A 745 8.97 -32.34 9.86
C ALA A 745 8.75 -32.52 11.38
N GLU A 746 8.71 -33.77 11.86
CA GLU A 746 8.78 -34.08 13.30
C GLU A 746 10.24 -34.39 13.72
N ARG A 747 10.98 -33.39 14.23
CA ARG A 747 12.03 -33.47 15.30
C ARG A 747 12.89 -32.21 15.36
N GLU A 748 13.63 -32.09 16.46
CA GLU A 748 14.56 -31.00 16.77
C GLU A 748 15.60 -30.78 15.64
N GLY A 749 15.73 -29.54 15.16
CA GLY A 749 16.75 -29.15 14.17
C GLY A 749 17.45 -27.85 14.61
N ASN A 750 18.77 -27.77 14.47
CA ASN A 750 19.51 -26.71 15.16
C ASN A 750 19.32 -25.31 14.54
N SER A 751 19.21 -24.32 15.42
CA SER A 751 18.74 -22.97 15.08
C SER A 751 19.54 -22.27 13.96
N ARG A 752 18.84 -21.59 13.04
CA ARG A 752 19.44 -20.79 11.96
C ARG A 752 19.97 -19.46 12.52
N GLN A 753 21.17 -19.06 12.10
CA GLN A 753 21.88 -17.92 12.67
C GLN A 753 22.09 -16.81 11.63
N VAL A 754 21.73 -15.58 11.97
CA VAL A 754 22.00 -14.39 11.15
C VAL A 754 23.00 -13.51 11.90
N TYR A 755 24.14 -13.23 11.27
CA TYR A 755 25.19 -12.36 11.77
C TYR A 755 25.31 -11.13 10.88
N SER A 756 24.96 -9.95 11.40
CA SER A 756 25.01 -8.69 10.66
C SER A 756 25.81 -7.65 11.43
N PHE A 757 26.96 -7.23 10.89
CA PHE A 757 27.95 -6.40 11.59
C PHE A 757 28.32 -5.15 10.80
N VAL A 758 28.29 -4.00 11.47
CA VAL A 758 28.78 -2.72 10.94
C VAL A 758 29.78 -2.10 11.92
N LYS A 759 30.97 -1.75 11.43
CA LYS A 759 31.97 -0.95 12.16
C LYS A 759 32.27 0.34 11.38
N LYS A 760 32.24 1.49 12.07
CA LYS A 760 32.52 2.83 11.52
C LYS A 760 33.51 3.56 12.42
N ASP A 761 34.72 3.79 11.92
CA ASP A 761 35.80 4.43 12.68
C ASP A 761 35.87 5.89 12.23
N SER A 762 35.41 6.80 13.09
CA SER A 762 35.00 8.15 12.70
C SER A 762 34.96 9.11 13.88
N ASP A 763 35.60 10.27 13.74
CA ASP A 763 35.72 11.30 14.78
C ASP A 763 34.72 12.47 14.66
N SER A 764 33.87 12.48 13.61
CA SER A 764 33.01 13.63 13.25
C SER A 764 31.62 13.59 13.90
N ALA A 765 31.13 14.77 14.32
CA ALA A 765 29.94 14.93 15.17
C ALA A 765 28.59 15.10 14.42
N VAL A 766 28.44 14.51 13.23
CA VAL A 766 27.22 14.61 12.40
C VAL A 766 26.39 13.30 12.51
N ASP A 767 25.06 13.40 12.60
CA ASP A 767 24.15 12.26 12.88
C ASP A 767 23.95 11.29 11.68
N SER A 768 25.05 10.67 11.21
CA SER A 768 25.03 9.66 10.15
C SER A 768 24.41 8.35 10.66
N GLN A 769 23.16 8.07 10.29
CA GLN A 769 22.39 6.96 10.86
C GLN A 769 22.76 5.59 10.26
N SER A 770 23.81 4.95 10.78
CA SER A 770 24.08 3.53 10.54
C SER A 770 22.91 2.68 11.05
N ARG A 771 22.32 1.86 10.18
CA ARG A 771 21.20 0.97 10.53
C ARG A 771 21.43 -0.45 10.04
N VAL A 772 21.12 -1.42 10.90
CA VAL A 772 21.14 -2.85 10.58
C VAL A 772 19.71 -3.38 10.66
N TYR A 773 19.29 -4.07 9.60
CA TYR A 773 17.94 -4.60 9.43
C TYR A 773 18.02 -6.11 9.20
N SER A 774 17.60 -6.89 10.19
CA SER A 774 17.72 -8.34 10.18
C SER A 774 16.35 -8.99 10.39
N PHE A 775 15.86 -9.72 9.41
CA PHE A 775 14.50 -10.27 9.38
C PHE A 775 14.51 -11.79 9.25
N VAL A 776 13.79 -12.48 10.14
CA VAL A 776 13.56 -13.93 10.09
C VAL A 776 12.06 -14.23 10.16
N LYS A 777 11.55 -15.04 9.23
CA LYS A 777 10.17 -15.56 9.21
C LYS A 777 10.19 -17.09 9.22
N LYS A 778 9.32 -17.69 10.04
CA LYS A 778 9.09 -19.14 10.13
C LYS A 778 7.61 -19.43 10.34
N ASP A 779 7.06 -20.30 9.51
CA ASP A 779 5.63 -20.61 9.52
C ASP A 779 5.41 -21.95 10.24
N LYS A 780 5.21 -21.87 11.58
CA LYS A 780 4.67 -22.94 12.46
C LYS A 780 5.50 -24.26 12.52
N ASP A 781 5.12 -25.33 13.24
CA ASP A 781 4.03 -25.46 14.24
C ASP A 781 4.45 -26.13 15.57
N ASN A 782 5.70 -26.59 15.73
CA ASN A 782 6.10 -27.43 16.86
C ASN A 782 6.61 -26.65 18.10
N VAL A 783 6.38 -27.18 19.30
CA VAL A 783 6.45 -26.45 20.59
C VAL A 783 7.89 -26.25 21.10
N ASP A 784 8.70 -27.30 21.04
CA ASP A 784 10.05 -27.32 21.65
C ASP A 784 11.16 -26.73 20.76
N ASP A 785 10.82 -26.21 19.59
CA ASP A 785 11.79 -25.87 18.54
C ASP A 785 12.46 -24.49 18.76
N VAL A 786 13.79 -24.51 18.88
CA VAL A 786 14.63 -23.41 19.38
C VAL A 786 14.53 -22.16 18.50
N ALA A 787 14.41 -20.99 19.13
CA ALA A 787 14.37 -19.70 18.45
C ALA A 787 15.64 -19.48 17.59
N CYS A 788 15.48 -18.91 16.38
CA CYS A 788 16.60 -18.59 15.49
C CYS A 788 17.32 -17.32 15.97
N PRO A 789 18.56 -17.39 16.49
CA PRO A 789 19.22 -16.24 17.07
C PRO A 789 19.72 -15.27 15.99
N VAL A 790 19.39 -13.99 16.18
CA VAL A 790 19.78 -12.88 15.29
C VAL A 790 20.82 -12.03 16.01
N PHE A 791 22.07 -12.13 15.57
CA PHE A 791 23.23 -11.43 16.13
C PHE A 791 23.57 -10.21 15.27
N SER A 792 22.98 -9.07 15.63
CA SER A 792 23.13 -7.82 14.87
C SER A 792 23.86 -6.76 15.71
N PHE A 793 25.03 -6.33 15.24
CA PHE A 793 25.95 -5.46 15.99
C PHE A 793 26.34 -4.22 15.17
N VAL A 794 26.41 -3.06 15.85
CA VAL A 794 26.98 -1.82 15.32
C VAL A 794 27.99 -1.30 16.33
N ASN A 795 29.28 -1.38 16.01
CA ASN A 795 30.33 -0.79 16.87
C ASN A 795 30.52 0.70 16.55
N LYS A 796 30.70 1.51 17.60
CA LYS A 796 30.93 2.96 17.54
C LYS A 796 31.86 3.36 18.67
N ASP A 797 32.87 4.18 18.37
CA ASP A 797 33.91 4.48 19.35
C ASP A 797 33.65 5.75 20.20
N LYS A 798 32.58 6.53 19.93
CA LYS A 798 32.17 7.73 20.71
C LYS A 798 30.64 7.94 20.77
N ASP A 799 30.16 8.52 21.88
CA ASP A 799 28.76 8.47 22.35
C ASP A 799 27.68 9.17 21.51
N ASN A 800 28.04 10.12 20.63
CA ASN A 800 27.13 11.21 20.25
C ASN A 800 26.44 11.07 18.88
N THR A 801 26.14 9.85 18.41
CA THR A 801 25.41 9.62 17.13
C THR A 801 24.35 8.53 17.25
N ARG A 802 23.19 8.70 16.63
CA ARG A 802 22.11 7.69 16.63
C ARG A 802 22.48 6.51 15.74
N GLY A 803 22.28 5.30 16.24
CA GLY A 803 22.48 4.04 15.51
C GLY A 803 21.33 3.10 15.82
N GLY A 804 20.80 2.41 14.81
CA GLY A 804 19.61 1.58 14.96
C GLY A 804 19.86 0.13 14.55
N VAL A 805 19.85 -0.78 15.51
CA VAL A 805 19.71 -2.22 15.24
C VAL A 805 18.22 -2.56 15.28
N TYR A 806 17.71 -3.10 14.17
CA TYR A 806 16.33 -3.48 14.01
C TYR A 806 16.25 -4.96 13.59
N SER A 807 16.16 -5.83 14.60
CA SER A 807 16.01 -7.27 14.43
C SER A 807 14.54 -7.66 14.62
N PHE A 808 13.96 -8.35 13.65
CA PHE A 808 12.57 -8.79 13.68
C PHE A 808 12.47 -10.29 13.42
N VAL A 809 11.87 -11.02 14.37
CA VAL A 809 11.53 -12.44 14.22
C VAL A 809 10.01 -12.55 14.20
N LYS A 810 9.44 -13.12 13.13
CA LYS A 810 8.01 -13.41 13.04
C LYS A 810 7.78 -14.91 13.23
N LYS A 811 7.04 -15.27 14.29
CA LYS A 811 6.59 -16.62 14.64
C LYS A 811 5.07 -16.59 14.77
N ASP A 812 4.34 -17.29 13.91
CA ASP A 812 2.88 -17.17 13.82
C ASP A 812 2.11 -18.08 14.81
N ASN A 813 2.31 -17.92 16.12
CA ASN A 813 1.41 -18.45 17.16
C ASN A 813 1.61 -17.80 18.55
N ASP A 814 0.52 -17.56 19.29
CA ASP A 814 0.48 -16.80 20.56
C ASP A 814 0.90 -17.60 21.83
N SER A 815 1.73 -18.64 21.70
CA SER A 815 1.93 -19.64 22.78
C SER A 815 3.38 -20.06 23.02
N ALA A 816 4.31 -19.11 23.09
CA ALA A 816 5.68 -19.33 23.57
C ALA A 816 6.17 -18.12 24.38
N VAL A 817 6.98 -18.36 25.40
CA VAL A 817 7.57 -17.30 26.24
C VAL A 817 8.86 -16.79 25.61
N ASP A 818 9.01 -15.48 25.48
CA ASP A 818 10.25 -14.84 24.99
C ASP A 818 11.45 -15.11 25.91
N LYS A 819 12.61 -15.35 25.29
CA LYS A 819 13.94 -15.46 25.90
C LYS A 819 15.01 -14.92 24.95
#